data_AF-A0A938G8C1-F1
#
_entry.id   AF-A0A938G8C1-F1
#
_cell.length_a   1.000
_cell.length_b   1.000
_cell.length_c   1.000
_cell.angle_alpha   90.00
_cell.angle_beta   90.00
_cell.angle_gamma   90.00
#
_symmetry.space_group_name_H-M   'P 1'
#
loop_
_entity.id
_entity.type
_entity.pdbx_description
1 polymer ?
#
loop_
_entity_poly.entity_id
_entity_poly.type
_entity_poly.pdbx_seq_one_letter_code
_entity_poly.pdbx_strand_id
1 'polypeptide(L)'
;ALTVVAGVAQASLTWTAPTQTGGGAITDYKVEFSANNGSTWSTFNDGVSTATSATVTGLTNGVTYSFRVSALNSAGTSPTSDVARAAVGVPTAPTGLSAVAGAAQVTLTWTTPSQTGGSAITDYIIEFSNDSGSSWTVFADGTSTATSAIVTGLTNGITHTFRVSATNAVGTGAVSSSVTAVPWQVNVPSAPRDLTITAVMATSISLEWRIPTIDGGGFITGYVVEQSGDGGTTWFTSLVTGTGGRAGGIWFTTVYDLVSGRDYRFRVRATNSAGNSEPSTATTARAPGVPSEPEDVRAVSAGPRRISLRWERPTSDGGVSLRGYTIDYSTDNGSSWTTWPQDTGVIGCTCQYMARTVTDLTDGVAHIFRIKAYNSVGVSTPSETTDPMTPLTPQVPGQPLNVVGTATPAIVELDWEEPANDNGAPITDYVIDFSTNSGSTWTTFADGTSTATLASLRGLTAGVPHIFRVSAVNSAGTGLPSASSSAVTPLAPLTNDAFSGATPIACGVDCATGTSVRLTSSTRSATRETGEPTHGGYGASASLWYSFTLGRAGTVVIDTMGSDFDTLLGVYTGSAVNALTTVITNDDAGGGNWSRVEVVPVVGTTYFFAVDGYGGKKGSVVLNWRFTEAPPTLKPSVPRSVRAVAGNGLATVYWTAPENNGGAAITAYTATASPGGRTCATAGALTCAVSGLTNGTAYTFTVTATNSAGTSDSSAASDAVTPRNDSTDGVAPLSWGLDRVDQRALPLDSRYTRTQSGAGVTAYVVDTGVRSTHGELSGRVAAGFSTISDGNGTEDCHGHGTHVAGTIAGTNYGVAPAALIVPVRVMNCSGSGSTSDIIAGIDWIITHHQAGVPAVANLSLGGPRSAALDLAVSRGVADGVTFVVAAGNSNVSACTVSPAGEPSAITVGSTTSTDDRSSFSNFGSCLDVFAPGSSIVSADHSSDSATRTRSGTSMAAPHVAGVAALALSQNSALTPAQVASAIASSATRNAVTNPGTGSLNRLVYSLLTPVPNADDDAPTTTTTSTTSTTSTTSTTSSTTTTVPSGGGGGGGGGGGGGSGGGGSGGGGGG
;
A
#
# COMPACT_ATOMS: atom_id res chain seq x y z
N ALA A 1 -23.21 55.74 -31.47
CA ALA A 1 -22.85 55.73 -30.04
C ALA A 1 -21.71 56.71 -29.81
N LEU A 2 -21.73 57.46 -28.70
CA LEU A 2 -20.66 58.39 -28.31
C LEU A 2 -19.77 57.71 -27.25
N THR A 3 -18.47 57.72 -27.46
CA THR A 3 -17.46 57.24 -26.51
C THR A 3 -16.52 58.37 -26.12
N VAL A 4 -16.11 58.38 -24.85
CA VAL A 4 -15.26 59.44 -24.26
C VAL A 4 -14.10 58.81 -23.53
N VAL A 5 -12.89 59.30 -23.82
CA VAL A 5 -11.67 58.99 -23.08
C VAL A 5 -11.14 60.27 -22.47
N ALA A 6 -11.16 60.39 -21.14
CA ALA A 6 -10.56 61.53 -20.44
C ALA A 6 -9.05 61.54 -20.63
N GLY A 7 -8.46 62.74 -20.64
CA GLY A 7 -7.03 63.01 -20.60
C GLY A 7 -6.76 64.22 -19.70
N VAL A 8 -5.50 64.68 -19.61
CA VAL A 8 -5.14 65.81 -18.74
C VAL A 8 -5.75 67.12 -19.27
N ALA A 9 -6.62 67.75 -18.48
CA ALA A 9 -7.37 68.96 -18.84
C ALA A 9 -8.15 68.85 -20.17
N GLN A 10 -8.43 67.64 -20.64
CA GLN A 10 -9.11 67.40 -21.91
C GLN A 10 -9.87 66.07 -21.93
N ALA A 11 -10.74 65.87 -22.91
CA ALA A 11 -11.37 64.58 -23.18
C ALA A 11 -11.44 64.34 -24.70
N SER A 12 -11.03 63.16 -25.14
CA SER A 12 -11.14 62.72 -26.53
C SER A 12 -12.48 62.02 -26.74
N LEU A 13 -13.27 62.52 -27.67
CA LEU A 13 -14.60 62.04 -28.02
C LEU A 13 -14.55 61.38 -29.40
N THR A 14 -15.21 60.24 -29.54
CA THR A 14 -15.43 59.58 -30.83
C THR A 14 -16.89 59.14 -30.92
N TRP A 15 -17.50 59.28 -32.10
CA TRP A 15 -18.88 58.89 -32.33
C TRP A 15 -19.09 58.32 -33.74
N THR A 16 -20.29 57.79 -33.97
CA THR A 16 -20.75 57.33 -35.29
C THR A 16 -21.71 58.36 -35.89
N ALA A 17 -21.57 58.66 -37.19
CA ALA A 17 -22.48 59.56 -37.89
C ALA A 17 -23.95 59.05 -37.87
N PRO A 18 -24.96 59.94 -37.81
CA PRO A 18 -26.36 59.55 -37.93
C PRO A 18 -26.68 58.85 -39.26
N THR A 19 -27.53 57.83 -39.23
CA THR A 19 -27.94 57.06 -40.42
C THR A 19 -29.08 57.71 -41.21
N GLN A 20 -29.75 58.72 -40.64
CA GLN A 20 -30.76 59.54 -41.33
C GLN A 20 -30.36 61.01 -41.22
N THR A 21 -30.24 61.69 -42.36
CA THR A 21 -29.79 63.09 -42.42
C THR A 21 -30.90 64.06 -42.86
N GLY A 22 -32.15 63.61 -42.97
CA GLY A 22 -33.27 64.49 -43.35
C GLY A 22 -33.15 65.15 -44.73
N GLY A 23 -32.33 64.58 -45.64
CA GLY A 23 -32.18 65.04 -47.03
C GLY A 23 -31.01 66.01 -47.29
N GLY A 24 -30.26 66.42 -46.27
CA GLY A 24 -29.04 67.26 -46.42
C GLY A 24 -27.76 66.54 -45.99
N ALA A 25 -26.62 66.90 -46.58
CA ALA A 25 -25.31 66.41 -46.12
C ALA A 25 -24.96 67.05 -44.76
N ILE A 26 -24.36 66.27 -43.85
CA ILE A 26 -23.88 66.80 -42.57
C ILE A 26 -22.77 67.80 -42.85
N THR A 27 -22.93 69.01 -42.37
CA THR A 27 -21.98 70.12 -42.54
C THR A 27 -21.14 70.36 -41.29
N ASP A 28 -21.63 69.94 -40.11
CA ASP A 28 -20.94 70.16 -38.83
C ASP A 28 -21.42 69.21 -37.72
N TYR A 29 -20.67 69.10 -36.62
CA TYR A 29 -21.10 68.48 -35.37
C TYR A 29 -20.97 69.45 -34.20
N LYS A 30 -22.06 69.66 -33.46
CA LYS A 30 -22.04 70.45 -32.22
C LYS A 30 -21.72 69.54 -31.04
N VAL A 31 -20.56 69.77 -30.43
CA VAL A 31 -20.09 69.06 -29.22
C VAL A 31 -20.42 69.86 -27.96
N GLU A 32 -21.12 69.24 -27.01
CA GLU A 32 -21.50 69.88 -25.74
C GLU A 32 -20.97 69.10 -24.53
N PHE A 33 -20.53 69.83 -23.50
CA PHE A 33 -20.01 69.26 -22.25
C PHE A 33 -20.60 69.96 -21.01
N SER A 34 -20.66 69.25 -19.89
CA SER A 34 -21.26 69.72 -18.64
C SER A 34 -20.44 69.27 -17.43
N ALA A 35 -20.12 70.21 -16.54
CA ALA A 35 -19.41 69.96 -15.28
C ALA A 35 -20.34 69.60 -14.09
N ASN A 36 -21.66 69.74 -14.26
CA ASN A 36 -22.66 69.62 -13.19
C ASN A 36 -23.74 68.59 -13.54
N ASN A 37 -23.30 67.45 -14.08
CA ASN A 37 -24.13 66.28 -14.37
C ASN A 37 -25.31 66.57 -15.32
N GLY A 38 -25.11 67.48 -16.28
CA GLY A 38 -26.11 67.82 -17.30
C GLY A 38 -27.11 68.90 -16.90
N SER A 39 -26.92 69.56 -15.74
CA SER A 39 -27.79 70.67 -15.30
C SER A 39 -27.58 71.93 -16.16
N THR A 40 -26.35 72.21 -16.59
CA THR A 40 -26.02 73.24 -17.58
C THR A 40 -25.00 72.70 -18.59
N TRP A 41 -25.14 73.05 -19.86
CA TRP A 41 -24.28 72.59 -20.96
C TRP A 41 -23.54 73.75 -21.62
N SER A 42 -22.24 73.56 -21.83
CA SER A 42 -21.38 74.45 -22.61
C SER A 42 -21.07 73.81 -23.96
N THR A 43 -21.00 74.62 -25.03
CA THR A 43 -20.59 74.14 -26.35
C THR A 43 -19.07 74.24 -26.49
N PHE A 44 -18.42 73.15 -26.88
CA PHE A 44 -17.02 73.19 -27.28
C PHE A 44 -16.94 73.68 -28.72
N ASN A 45 -16.16 74.72 -28.96
CA ASN A 45 -16.00 75.29 -30.29
C ASN A 45 -14.78 74.65 -30.98
N ASP A 46 -15.02 73.58 -31.74
CA ASP A 46 -14.03 72.90 -32.58
C ASP A 46 -13.98 73.42 -34.03
N GLY A 47 -14.75 74.49 -34.32
CA GLY A 47 -14.93 75.00 -35.68
C GLY A 47 -15.89 74.13 -36.49
N VAL A 48 -16.11 74.47 -37.77
CA VAL A 48 -16.97 73.68 -38.65
C VAL A 48 -16.23 72.41 -39.08
N SER A 49 -16.71 71.24 -38.66
CA SER A 49 -16.05 69.96 -38.88
C SER A 49 -17.04 68.83 -39.16
N THR A 50 -16.78 68.05 -40.21
CA THR A 50 -17.52 66.80 -40.49
C THR A 50 -16.85 65.57 -39.87
N ALA A 51 -15.79 65.74 -39.08
CA ALA A 51 -15.13 64.63 -38.40
C ALA A 51 -16.04 64.04 -37.31
N THR A 52 -16.03 62.71 -37.14
CA THR A 52 -16.79 62.04 -36.07
C THR A 52 -15.97 61.85 -34.80
N SER A 53 -15.12 62.82 -34.51
CA SER A 53 -14.23 62.85 -33.36
C SER A 53 -13.86 64.29 -33.00
N ALA A 54 -13.74 64.59 -31.71
CA ALA A 54 -13.26 65.87 -31.22
C ALA A 54 -12.50 65.72 -29.91
N THR A 55 -11.55 66.61 -29.64
CA THR A 55 -10.87 66.68 -28.33
C THR A 55 -11.31 67.94 -27.61
N VAL A 56 -12.16 67.79 -26.60
CA VAL A 56 -12.62 68.89 -25.76
C VAL A 56 -11.49 69.26 -24.81
N THR A 57 -10.88 70.42 -24.99
CA THR A 57 -9.77 70.93 -24.16
C THR A 57 -10.25 71.97 -23.14
N GLY A 58 -9.40 72.31 -22.17
CA GLY A 58 -9.73 73.32 -21.14
C GLY A 58 -10.63 72.80 -20.02
N LEU A 59 -10.70 71.47 -19.85
CA LEU A 59 -11.44 70.84 -18.75
C LEU A 59 -10.66 70.97 -17.43
N THR A 60 -11.38 71.07 -16.32
CA THR A 60 -10.77 71.13 -14.99
C THR A 60 -10.48 69.72 -14.47
N ASN A 61 -9.22 69.45 -14.14
CA ASN A 61 -8.84 68.20 -13.47
C ASN A 61 -9.56 68.09 -12.10
N GLY A 62 -10.01 66.89 -11.73
CA GLY A 62 -10.84 66.58 -10.57
C GLY A 62 -12.36 66.59 -10.83
N VAL A 63 -12.83 66.99 -12.03
CA VAL A 63 -14.26 67.11 -12.34
C VAL A 63 -14.71 65.97 -13.26
N THR A 64 -15.86 65.36 -12.94
CA THR A 64 -16.53 64.41 -13.85
C THR A 64 -17.38 65.20 -14.84
N TYR A 65 -17.00 65.16 -16.10
CA TYR A 65 -17.72 65.83 -17.19
C TYR A 65 -18.70 64.87 -17.86
N SER A 66 -19.86 65.39 -18.23
CA SER A 66 -20.85 64.75 -19.10
C SER A 66 -20.75 65.34 -20.50
N PHE A 67 -20.83 64.52 -21.55
CA PHE A 67 -20.66 64.90 -22.95
C PHE A 67 -21.83 64.40 -23.80
N ARG A 68 -22.23 65.20 -24.79
CA ARG A 68 -23.21 64.80 -25.82
C ARG A 68 -22.90 65.52 -27.13
N VAL A 69 -23.31 64.92 -28.25
CA VAL A 69 -23.04 65.46 -29.60
C VAL A 69 -24.35 65.52 -30.41
N SER A 70 -24.49 66.53 -31.27
CA SER A 70 -25.58 66.64 -32.25
C SER A 70 -25.02 66.97 -33.64
N ALA A 71 -25.65 66.49 -34.70
CA ALA A 71 -25.24 66.75 -36.08
C ALA A 71 -25.95 67.99 -36.65
N LEU A 72 -25.29 68.71 -37.56
CA LEU A 72 -25.81 69.90 -38.22
C LEU A 72 -25.81 69.73 -39.74
N ASN A 73 -26.87 70.19 -40.39
CA ASN A 73 -26.94 70.33 -41.84
C ASN A 73 -27.79 71.55 -42.25
N SER A 74 -28.08 71.69 -43.55
CA SER A 74 -28.92 72.77 -44.09
C SER A 74 -30.35 72.82 -43.53
N ALA A 75 -30.85 71.75 -42.92
CA ALA A 75 -32.18 71.69 -42.29
C ALA A 75 -32.16 72.03 -40.79
N GLY A 76 -30.98 72.11 -40.17
CA GLY A 76 -30.80 72.47 -38.76
C GLY A 76 -30.07 71.42 -37.93
N THR A 77 -30.25 71.47 -36.61
CA THR A 77 -29.58 70.60 -35.63
C THR A 77 -30.41 69.37 -35.30
N SER A 78 -29.76 68.21 -35.25
CA SER A 78 -30.39 66.96 -34.81
C SER A 78 -30.67 66.93 -33.29
N PRO A 79 -31.45 65.96 -32.80
CA PRO A 79 -31.42 65.57 -31.38
C PRO A 79 -30.01 65.18 -30.94
N THR A 80 -29.75 65.29 -29.64
CA THR A 80 -28.45 64.94 -29.04
C THR A 80 -28.28 63.43 -28.91
N SER A 81 -27.03 62.97 -28.91
CA SER A 81 -26.67 61.62 -28.50
C SER A 81 -27.03 61.34 -27.03
N ASP A 82 -26.97 60.06 -26.65
CA ASP A 82 -26.88 59.67 -25.24
C ASP A 82 -25.66 60.34 -24.57
N VAL A 83 -25.78 60.59 -23.26
CA VAL A 83 -24.75 61.25 -22.46
C VAL A 83 -23.66 60.25 -22.07
N ALA A 84 -22.42 60.55 -22.46
CA ALA A 84 -21.23 59.84 -22.01
C ALA A 84 -20.54 60.63 -20.89
N ARG A 85 -19.93 59.96 -19.90
CA ARG A 85 -19.27 60.61 -18.75
C ARG A 85 -17.81 60.19 -18.63
N ALA A 86 -16.93 61.12 -18.26
CA ALA A 86 -15.54 60.84 -17.95
C ALA A 86 -14.97 61.79 -16.88
N ALA A 87 -14.14 61.26 -15.97
CA ALA A 87 -13.44 62.03 -14.95
C ALA A 87 -12.00 62.33 -15.40
N VAL A 88 -11.66 63.60 -15.44
CA VAL A 88 -10.34 64.13 -15.85
C VAL A 88 -9.56 64.42 -14.56
N GLY A 89 -8.39 63.82 -14.26
CA GLY A 89 -7.65 64.11 -13.01
C GLY A 89 -6.61 63.07 -12.54
N VAL A 90 -6.27 63.11 -11.25
CA VAL A 90 -5.47 62.07 -10.57
C VAL A 90 -6.30 60.81 -10.30
N PRO A 91 -5.69 59.64 -10.02
CA PRO A 91 -6.44 58.41 -9.75
C PRO A 91 -7.30 58.51 -8.48
N THR A 92 -8.36 57.70 -8.38
CA THR A 92 -9.05 57.46 -7.10
C THR A 92 -8.19 56.63 -6.15
N ALA A 93 -8.58 56.49 -4.89
CA ALA A 93 -7.83 55.66 -3.94
C ALA A 93 -7.78 54.18 -4.37
N PRO A 94 -6.64 53.49 -4.21
CA PRO A 94 -6.56 52.04 -4.27
C PRO A 94 -7.50 51.38 -3.24
N THR A 95 -7.97 50.18 -3.54
CA THR A 95 -8.90 49.44 -2.67
C THR A 95 -8.35 48.06 -2.30
N GLY A 96 -8.94 47.39 -1.31
CA GLY A 96 -8.53 46.03 -0.94
C GLY A 96 -7.09 45.91 -0.42
N LEU A 97 -6.54 46.97 0.19
CA LEU A 97 -5.23 46.89 0.83
C LEU A 97 -5.26 45.81 1.92
N SER A 98 -4.27 44.93 1.92
CA SER A 98 -4.05 43.91 2.94
C SER A 98 -2.56 43.81 3.28
N ALA A 99 -2.26 43.39 4.50
CA ALA A 99 -0.90 43.23 5.02
C ALA A 99 -0.67 41.83 5.58
N VAL A 100 0.46 41.25 5.25
CA VAL A 100 0.97 40.00 5.81
C VAL A 100 2.34 40.28 6.43
N ALA A 101 2.43 40.16 7.75
CA ALA A 101 3.69 40.38 8.46
C ALA A 101 4.73 39.29 8.12
N GLY A 102 6.00 39.66 8.22
CA GLY A 102 7.16 38.79 8.13
C GLY A 102 8.27 39.31 9.04
N ALA A 103 9.47 38.73 8.93
CA ALA A 103 10.59 39.11 9.78
C ALA A 103 11.20 40.45 9.35
N ALA A 104 11.08 41.47 10.21
CA ALA A 104 11.48 42.85 9.95
C ALA A 104 10.88 43.46 8.68
N GLN A 105 9.77 42.89 8.19
CA GLN A 105 9.13 43.30 6.95
C GLN A 105 7.62 43.01 6.96
N VAL A 106 6.87 43.66 6.07
CA VAL A 106 5.44 43.40 5.82
C VAL A 106 5.21 43.36 4.32
N THR A 107 4.56 42.31 3.84
CA THR A 107 4.09 42.22 2.45
C THR A 107 2.71 42.84 2.34
N LEU A 108 2.56 43.83 1.46
CA LEU A 108 1.33 44.53 1.17
C LEU A 108 0.79 44.10 -0.20
N THR A 109 -0.52 43.95 -0.32
CA THR A 109 -1.22 43.75 -1.61
C THR A 109 -2.46 44.61 -1.66
N TRP A 110 -2.83 45.13 -2.83
CA TRP A 110 -4.01 45.97 -3.04
C TRP A 110 -4.60 45.77 -4.44
N THR A 111 -5.71 46.46 -4.72
CA THR A 111 -6.38 46.51 -6.02
C THR A 111 -6.28 47.92 -6.60
N THR A 112 -6.09 47.99 -7.93
CA THR A 112 -5.99 49.26 -8.68
C THR A 112 -7.21 50.17 -8.45
N PRO A 113 -7.05 51.51 -8.53
CA PRO A 113 -8.16 52.45 -8.46
C PRO A 113 -9.28 52.16 -9.47
N SER A 114 -10.54 52.37 -9.06
CA SER A 114 -11.71 52.23 -9.92
C SER A 114 -11.79 53.28 -11.04
N GLN A 115 -11.15 54.44 -10.85
CA GLN A 115 -10.94 55.44 -11.90
C GLN A 115 -9.48 55.90 -11.90
N THR A 116 -8.84 55.86 -13.05
CA THR A 116 -7.44 56.29 -13.22
C THR A 116 -7.28 57.79 -13.47
N GLY A 117 -8.40 58.54 -13.53
CA GLY A 117 -8.40 59.97 -13.84
C GLY A 117 -8.08 60.31 -15.30
N GLY A 118 -8.13 59.33 -16.22
CA GLY A 118 -7.89 59.55 -17.65
C GLY A 118 -6.42 59.47 -18.08
N SER A 119 -5.50 59.10 -17.18
CA SER A 119 -4.12 58.72 -17.52
C SER A 119 -3.79 57.37 -16.91
N ALA A 120 -2.88 56.61 -17.53
CA ALA A 120 -2.39 55.35 -16.96
C ALA A 120 -1.74 55.58 -15.60
N ILE A 121 -1.91 54.62 -14.68
CA ILE A 121 -1.19 54.61 -13.40
C ILE A 121 0.29 54.38 -13.72
N THR A 122 1.14 55.26 -13.19
CA THR A 122 2.59 55.22 -13.36
C THR A 122 3.31 54.77 -12.10
N ASP A 123 2.68 54.91 -10.92
CA ASP A 123 3.29 54.55 -9.64
C ASP A 123 2.26 54.25 -8.54
N TYR A 124 2.68 53.58 -7.47
CA TYR A 124 1.97 53.48 -6.20
C TYR A 124 2.86 53.95 -5.06
N ILE A 125 2.42 54.97 -4.31
CA ILE A 125 3.15 55.48 -3.15
C ILE A 125 2.66 54.76 -1.90
N ILE A 126 3.58 54.08 -1.21
CA ILE A 126 3.31 53.36 0.04
C ILE A 126 3.77 54.20 1.21
N GLU A 127 2.89 54.39 2.18
CA GLU A 127 3.20 55.06 3.43
C GLU A 127 2.99 54.10 4.61
N PHE A 128 3.87 54.17 5.60
CA PHE A 128 3.76 53.44 6.85
C PHE A 128 3.92 54.36 8.08
N SER A 129 3.34 53.94 9.19
CA SER A 129 3.26 54.69 10.45
C SER A 129 3.51 53.76 11.63
N ASN A 130 4.28 54.22 12.62
CA ASN A 130 4.57 53.51 13.88
C ASN A 130 3.79 54.08 15.09
N ASP A 131 2.92 55.07 14.87
CA ASP A 131 2.18 55.82 15.90
C ASP A 131 0.66 55.83 15.62
N SER A 132 0.17 54.70 15.08
CA SER A 132 -1.24 54.47 14.75
C SER A 132 -1.84 55.48 13.76
N GLY A 133 -1.02 55.96 12.82
CA GLY A 133 -1.43 56.86 11.74
C GLY A 133 -1.35 58.35 12.09
N SER A 134 -0.68 58.72 13.19
CA SER A 134 -0.48 60.12 13.58
C SER A 134 0.61 60.80 12.74
N SER A 135 1.64 60.07 12.35
CA SER A 135 2.68 60.46 11.39
C SER A 135 2.94 59.34 10.39
N TRP A 136 3.30 59.72 9.16
CA TRP A 136 3.45 58.80 8.03
C TRP A 136 4.82 58.99 7.36
N THR A 137 5.47 57.89 7.03
CA THR A 137 6.74 57.82 6.32
C THR A 137 6.55 57.10 4.99
N VAL A 138 7.08 57.64 3.90
CA VAL A 138 7.04 56.99 2.59
C VAL A 138 8.07 55.85 2.56
N PHE A 139 7.65 54.66 2.17
CA PHE A 139 8.58 53.57 1.86
C PHE A 139 9.14 53.78 0.46
N ALA A 140 10.46 53.87 0.36
CA ALA A 140 11.13 54.09 -0.92
C ALA A 140 11.29 52.76 -1.69
N ASP A 141 10.28 52.38 -2.47
CA ASP A 141 10.27 51.21 -3.35
C ASP A 141 10.57 51.53 -4.83
N GLY A 142 10.72 52.81 -5.16
CA GLY A 142 10.91 53.29 -6.52
C GLY A 142 9.59 53.31 -7.30
N THR A 143 9.65 53.71 -8.58
CA THR A 143 8.43 53.81 -9.40
C THR A 143 7.95 52.43 -9.85
N SER A 144 6.74 52.03 -9.43
CA SER A 144 6.18 50.71 -9.69
C SER A 144 4.68 50.75 -9.97
N THR A 145 4.24 50.02 -11.00
CA THR A 145 2.80 49.79 -11.27
C THR A 145 2.28 48.50 -10.66
N ALA A 146 3.10 47.76 -9.89
CA ALA A 146 2.69 46.53 -9.22
C ALA A 146 1.69 46.85 -8.11
N THR A 147 0.67 46.01 -7.95
CA THR A 147 -0.32 46.15 -6.87
C THR A 147 0.07 45.37 -5.61
N SER A 148 1.37 45.27 -5.36
CA SER A 148 1.97 44.60 -4.21
C SER A 148 3.38 45.11 -3.96
N ALA A 149 3.80 45.14 -2.70
CA ALA A 149 5.15 45.51 -2.30
C ALA A 149 5.55 44.87 -0.97
N ILE A 150 6.85 44.73 -0.71
CA ILE A 150 7.39 44.27 0.57
C ILE A 150 8.05 45.46 1.26
N VAL A 151 7.44 45.94 2.34
CA VAL A 151 8.00 47.01 3.18
C VAL A 151 9.02 46.39 4.13
N THR A 152 10.30 46.65 3.90
CA THR A 152 11.43 46.10 4.67
C THR A 152 12.00 47.10 5.67
N GLY A 153 12.83 46.64 6.61
CA GLY A 153 13.52 47.50 7.58
C GLY A 153 12.62 47.94 8.74
N LEU A 154 11.53 47.21 8.99
CA LEU A 154 10.60 47.48 10.07
C LEU A 154 11.10 46.90 11.39
N THR A 155 10.81 47.58 12.49
CA THR A 155 11.11 47.07 13.84
C THR A 155 10.10 45.98 14.22
N ASN A 156 10.60 44.78 14.55
CA ASN A 156 9.78 43.67 15.04
C ASN A 156 9.11 43.98 16.38
N GLY A 157 7.91 43.46 16.59
CA GLY A 157 7.11 43.65 17.81
C GLY A 157 6.43 45.01 17.92
N ILE A 158 6.66 45.92 16.97
CA ILE A 158 5.98 47.22 16.88
C ILE A 158 4.87 47.13 15.85
N THR A 159 3.67 47.60 16.20
CA THR A 159 2.56 47.70 15.25
C THR A 159 2.83 48.81 14.25
N HIS A 160 2.87 48.45 12.97
CA HIS A 160 2.95 49.40 11.86
C HIS A 160 1.59 49.49 11.16
N THR A 161 1.21 50.69 10.75
CA THR A 161 -0.02 50.99 10.01
C THR A 161 0.35 51.43 8.60
N PHE A 162 -0.27 50.88 7.57
CA PHE A 162 0.09 51.07 6.16
C PHE A 162 -1.08 51.64 5.36
N ARG A 163 -0.81 52.50 4.39
CA ARG A 163 -1.77 52.98 3.38
C ARG A 163 -1.06 53.17 2.04
N VAL A 164 -1.82 53.12 0.95
CA VAL A 164 -1.28 53.22 -0.42
C VAL A 164 -2.07 54.23 -1.23
N SER A 165 -1.40 55.02 -2.08
CA SER A 165 -2.01 55.91 -3.08
C SER A 165 -1.47 55.61 -4.47
N ALA A 166 -2.23 55.93 -5.52
CA ALA A 166 -1.80 55.71 -6.91
C ALA A 166 -1.47 57.03 -7.60
N THR A 167 -0.46 57.03 -8.46
CA THR A 167 0.01 58.20 -9.21
C THR A 167 -0.18 57.97 -10.70
N ASN A 168 -0.62 59.00 -11.41
CA ASN A 168 -0.61 59.04 -12.88
C ASN A 168 0.18 60.28 -13.36
N ALA A 169 0.17 60.55 -14.66
CA ALA A 169 0.87 61.71 -15.25
C ALA A 169 0.40 63.09 -14.72
N VAL A 170 -0.75 63.18 -14.04
CA VAL A 170 -1.27 64.40 -13.41
C VAL A 170 -0.76 64.54 -11.97
N GLY A 171 -0.57 63.43 -11.26
CA GLY A 171 -0.13 63.42 -9.88
C GLY A 171 -0.73 62.28 -9.06
N THR A 172 -0.49 62.31 -7.76
CA THR A 172 -0.91 61.29 -6.80
C THR A 172 -2.35 61.50 -6.34
N GLY A 173 -3.13 60.41 -6.37
CA GLY A 173 -4.52 60.34 -5.93
C GLY A 173 -4.69 60.23 -4.41
N ALA A 174 -5.93 60.00 -3.98
CA ALA A 174 -6.23 59.79 -2.56
C ALA A 174 -5.61 58.48 -2.02
N VAL A 175 -5.36 58.44 -0.70
CA VAL A 175 -4.86 57.24 0.00
C VAL A 175 -5.98 56.23 0.24
N SER A 176 -5.63 54.94 0.28
CA SER A 176 -6.51 53.84 0.65
C SER A 176 -6.90 53.88 2.15
N SER A 177 -7.88 53.07 2.53
CA SER A 177 -8.04 52.68 3.94
C SER A 177 -6.74 52.04 4.46
N SER A 178 -6.43 52.27 5.74
CA SER A 178 -5.21 51.77 6.36
C SER A 178 -5.35 50.34 6.88
N VAL A 179 -4.25 49.59 6.90
CA VAL A 179 -4.16 48.25 7.51
C VAL A 179 -3.03 48.22 8.54
N THR A 180 -3.14 47.38 9.57
CA THR A 180 -2.08 47.22 10.57
C THR A 180 -1.42 45.85 10.47
N ALA A 181 -0.12 45.80 10.75
CA ALA A 181 0.61 44.54 10.90
C ALA A 181 1.76 44.70 11.92
N VAL A 182 2.08 43.62 12.63
CA VAL A 182 3.18 43.56 13.59
C VAL A 182 4.25 42.60 13.03
N PRO A 183 5.37 43.10 12.49
CA PRO A 183 6.50 42.28 12.07
C PRO A 183 7.02 41.44 13.25
N TRP A 184 7.41 40.18 13.01
CA TRP A 184 7.81 39.25 14.08
C TRP A 184 9.28 38.83 13.98
N GLN A 185 9.92 38.54 15.11
CA GLN A 185 11.31 38.07 15.14
C GLN A 185 11.39 36.56 14.88
N VAL A 186 12.35 36.11 14.05
CA VAL A 186 12.74 34.69 13.97
C VAL A 186 13.67 34.38 15.14
N ASN A 187 13.26 33.46 16.00
CA ASN A 187 14.03 32.89 17.08
C ASN A 187 14.62 31.55 16.64
N VAL A 188 15.65 31.05 17.34
CA VAL A 188 16.11 29.67 17.13
C VAL A 188 14.97 28.68 17.44
N PRO A 189 14.92 27.50 16.80
CA PRO A 189 13.88 26.52 17.08
C PRO A 189 13.96 26.03 18.54
N SER A 190 12.89 25.41 19.04
CA SER A 190 12.99 24.62 20.27
C SER A 190 13.88 23.38 20.05
N ALA A 191 14.32 22.72 21.12
CA ALA A 191 15.12 21.50 20.99
C ALA A 191 14.35 20.39 20.21
N PRO A 192 15.04 19.59 19.37
CA PRO A 192 14.49 18.36 18.81
C PRO A 192 14.03 17.40 19.92
N ARG A 193 13.02 16.59 19.61
CA ARG A 193 12.33 15.73 20.59
C ARG A 193 12.57 14.27 20.31
N ASP A 194 12.33 13.43 21.30
CA ASP A 194 12.26 11.97 21.15
C ASP A 194 13.49 11.35 20.45
N LEU A 195 14.69 11.88 20.73
CA LEU A 195 15.93 11.32 20.19
C LEU A 195 16.14 9.91 20.76
N THR A 196 16.24 8.93 19.87
CA THR A 196 16.43 7.52 20.20
C THR A 196 17.49 6.89 19.31
N ILE A 197 18.15 5.86 19.84
CA ILE A 197 19.04 4.98 19.09
C ILE A 197 18.21 3.87 18.47
N THR A 198 18.26 3.71 17.15
CA THR A 198 17.46 2.74 16.40
C THR A 198 18.22 1.49 15.97
N ALA A 199 19.54 1.60 15.77
CA ALA A 199 20.40 0.47 15.47
C ALA A 199 21.84 0.70 15.95
N VAL A 200 22.52 -0.38 16.32
CA VAL A 200 23.93 -0.39 16.72
C VAL A 200 24.67 -1.43 15.87
N MET A 201 25.74 -1.01 15.20
CA MET A 201 26.64 -1.85 14.41
C MET A 201 28.06 -1.80 14.99
N ALA A 202 29.02 -2.48 14.37
CA ALA A 202 30.39 -2.57 14.88
C ALA A 202 31.08 -1.20 15.03
N THR A 203 30.81 -0.25 14.12
CA THR A 203 31.45 1.08 14.09
C THR A 203 30.48 2.21 13.76
N SER A 204 29.17 1.95 13.81
CA SER A 204 28.14 2.95 13.49
C SER A 204 26.88 2.80 14.35
N ILE A 205 26.19 3.91 14.60
CA ILE A 205 24.94 3.96 15.36
C ILE A 205 23.91 4.79 14.58
N SER A 206 22.71 4.25 14.40
CA SER A 206 21.59 4.95 13.77
C SER A 206 20.71 5.64 14.81
N LEU A 207 20.30 6.87 14.48
CA LEU A 207 19.54 7.76 15.35
C LEU A 207 18.23 8.17 14.68
N GLU A 208 17.17 8.34 15.47
CA GLU A 208 15.89 8.89 15.03
C GLU A 208 15.38 9.91 16.05
N TRP A 209 14.80 11.02 15.60
CA TRP A 209 14.21 12.07 16.44
C TRP A 209 13.01 12.73 15.77
N ARG A 210 12.21 13.44 16.56
CA ARG A 210 11.13 14.30 16.07
C ARG A 210 11.58 15.75 15.97
N ILE A 211 10.98 16.46 15.01
CA ILE A 211 11.18 17.89 14.87
C ILE A 211 10.80 18.65 16.16
N PRO A 212 11.43 19.81 16.41
CA PRO A 212 11.00 20.80 17.39
C PRO A 212 9.49 21.05 17.38
N THR A 213 8.89 21.30 18.54
CA THR A 213 7.49 21.76 18.64
C THR A 213 7.31 23.19 18.16
N ILE A 214 8.35 24.02 18.28
CA ILE A 214 8.35 25.42 17.87
C ILE A 214 9.52 25.60 16.91
N ASP A 215 9.26 26.08 15.71
CA ASP A 215 10.26 26.39 14.68
C ASP A 215 10.92 27.78 14.88
N GLY A 216 10.46 28.53 15.89
CA GLY A 216 10.94 29.86 16.21
C GLY A 216 10.47 30.93 15.22
N GLY A 217 9.47 30.64 14.37
CA GLY A 217 8.98 31.56 13.35
C GLY A 217 9.80 31.55 12.05
N GLY A 218 10.71 30.58 11.88
CA GLY A 218 11.48 30.36 10.65
C GLY A 218 11.65 28.87 10.36
N PHE A 219 11.65 28.47 9.08
CA PHE A 219 11.73 27.07 8.69
C PHE A 219 13.03 26.41 9.16
N ILE A 220 12.93 25.17 9.65
CA ILE A 220 14.09 24.35 10.02
C ILE A 220 14.82 23.95 8.73
N THR A 221 16.07 24.36 8.61
CA THR A 221 16.94 24.14 7.45
C THR A 221 17.85 22.92 7.60
N GLY A 222 18.00 22.39 8.81
CA GLY A 222 18.81 21.20 9.06
C GLY A 222 18.93 20.81 10.53
N TYR A 223 19.80 19.85 10.79
CA TYR A 223 20.11 19.36 12.14
C TYR A 223 21.61 19.18 12.33
N VAL A 224 22.09 19.47 13.53
CA VAL A 224 23.46 19.19 13.96
C VAL A 224 23.43 18.04 14.97
N VAL A 225 24.10 16.94 14.64
CA VAL A 225 24.27 15.80 15.54
C VAL A 225 25.61 15.92 16.25
N GLU A 226 25.57 15.89 17.58
CA GLU A 226 26.75 15.94 18.43
C GLU A 226 26.92 14.60 19.15
N GLN A 227 28.16 14.12 19.25
CA GLN A 227 28.56 12.94 20.00
C GLN A 227 29.52 13.28 21.13
N SER A 228 29.46 12.49 22.20
CA SER A 228 30.39 12.55 23.32
C SER A 228 30.90 11.16 23.68
N GLY A 229 32.22 11.02 23.81
CA GLY A 229 32.89 9.78 24.23
C GLY A 229 33.51 9.85 25.63
N ASP A 230 33.13 10.85 26.43
CA ASP A 230 33.65 11.13 27.78
C ASP A 230 32.52 11.41 28.79
N GLY A 231 31.37 10.76 28.58
CA GLY A 231 30.22 10.83 29.48
C GLY A 231 29.42 12.14 29.38
N GLY A 232 29.59 12.92 28.31
CA GLY A 232 28.90 14.19 28.08
C GLY A 232 29.68 15.42 28.53
N THR A 233 30.97 15.28 28.85
CA THR A 233 31.84 16.38 29.29
C THR A 233 32.24 17.25 28.09
N THR A 234 32.63 16.63 26.98
CA THR A 234 32.89 17.29 25.71
C THR A 234 32.02 16.72 24.59
N TRP A 235 31.65 17.57 23.63
CA TRP A 235 30.75 17.25 22.53
C TRP A 235 31.39 17.67 21.20
N PHE A 236 31.36 16.78 20.22
CA PHE A 236 31.91 16.98 18.87
C PHE A 236 30.83 16.73 17.83
N THR A 237 30.86 17.42 16.71
CA THR A 237 29.95 17.12 15.59
C THR A 237 30.28 15.76 14.99
N SER A 238 29.27 14.91 14.86
CA SER A 238 29.40 13.57 14.30
C SER A 238 29.59 13.59 12.80
N LEU A 239 30.36 12.64 12.26
CA LEU A 239 30.33 12.32 10.84
C LEU A 239 29.05 11.53 10.54
N VAL A 240 28.18 12.10 9.69
CA VAL A 240 26.86 11.55 9.39
C VAL A 240 26.69 11.31 7.88
N THR A 241 25.97 10.27 7.51
CA THR A 241 25.50 10.08 6.12
C THR A 241 23.99 9.86 6.07
N GLY A 242 23.34 10.43 5.05
CA GLY A 242 21.93 10.19 4.75
C GLY A 242 20.92 10.84 5.71
N THR A 243 20.99 12.16 5.92
CA THR A 243 19.97 12.88 6.72
C THR A 243 18.66 12.96 5.94
N GLY A 244 17.60 12.30 6.44
CA GLY A 244 16.30 12.23 5.78
C GLY A 244 15.13 12.42 6.73
N GLY A 245 14.07 13.04 6.23
CA GLY A 245 12.77 13.11 6.91
C GLY A 245 11.83 12.00 6.44
N ARG A 246 11.05 11.44 7.35
CA ARG A 246 9.89 10.59 7.07
C ARG A 246 8.60 11.40 7.24
N ALA A 247 7.52 10.92 6.64
CA ALA A 247 6.18 11.47 6.89
C ALA A 247 5.89 11.53 8.40
N GLY A 248 5.33 12.64 8.88
CA GLY A 248 5.00 12.83 10.30
C GLY A 248 6.08 13.51 11.16
N GLY A 249 7.05 14.21 10.54
CA GLY A 249 8.01 15.06 11.28
C GLY A 249 9.08 14.27 12.04
N ILE A 250 9.43 13.09 11.55
CA ILE A 250 10.47 12.21 12.10
C ILE A 250 11.70 12.30 11.19
N TRP A 251 12.88 12.48 11.78
CA TRP A 251 14.15 12.57 11.09
C TRP A 251 15.09 11.48 11.57
N PHE A 252 15.94 11.02 10.67
CA PHE A 252 16.89 9.96 10.98
C PHE A 252 18.24 10.22 10.31
N THR A 253 19.29 9.62 10.89
CA THR A 253 20.63 9.57 10.31
C THR A 253 21.41 8.39 10.89
N THR A 254 22.55 8.07 10.29
CA THR A 254 23.53 7.16 10.89
C THR A 254 24.85 7.90 11.14
N VAL A 255 25.41 7.70 12.34
CA VAL A 255 26.74 8.18 12.74
C VAL A 255 27.76 7.07 12.48
N TYR A 256 28.88 7.42 11.85
CA TYR A 256 29.94 6.48 11.45
C TYR A 256 31.25 6.75 12.16
N ASP A 257 32.24 5.89 11.89
CA ASP A 257 33.62 5.97 12.42
C ASP A 257 33.70 5.98 13.95
N LEU A 258 32.77 5.28 14.59
CA LEU A 258 32.77 5.09 16.03
C LEU A 258 33.77 3.99 16.42
N VAL A 259 34.46 4.20 17.53
CA VAL A 259 35.40 3.22 18.07
C VAL A 259 34.62 2.08 18.73
N SER A 260 34.82 0.85 18.24
CA SER A 260 34.19 -0.35 18.79
C SER A 260 34.52 -0.50 20.29
N GLY A 261 33.52 -0.82 21.11
CA GLY A 261 33.62 -1.00 22.56
C GLY A 261 33.64 0.30 23.37
N ARG A 262 33.70 1.48 22.74
CA ARG A 262 33.68 2.78 23.44
C ARG A 262 32.26 3.31 23.58
N ASP A 263 31.90 3.73 24.78
CA ASP A 263 30.59 4.36 25.04
C ASP A 263 30.46 5.74 24.40
N TYR A 264 29.36 5.93 23.66
CA TYR A 264 28.98 7.21 23.08
C TYR A 264 27.60 7.67 23.58
N ARG A 265 27.45 8.98 23.79
CA ARG A 265 26.16 9.66 23.94
C ARG A 265 25.93 10.58 22.76
N PHE A 266 24.67 10.73 22.33
CA PHE A 266 24.29 11.60 21.22
C PHE A 266 23.28 12.64 21.65
N ARG A 267 23.33 13.83 21.06
CA ARG A 267 22.29 14.86 21.15
C ARG A 267 22.16 15.58 19.82
N VAL A 268 20.99 16.14 19.54
CA VAL A 268 20.69 16.77 18.25
C VAL A 268 20.19 18.20 18.46
N ARG A 269 20.62 19.14 17.61
CA ARG A 269 20.11 20.52 17.53
C ARG A 269 19.40 20.73 16.21
N ALA A 270 18.31 21.48 16.20
CA ALA A 270 17.66 21.95 14.98
C ALA A 270 18.26 23.29 14.56
N THR A 271 18.38 23.52 13.26
CA THR A 271 18.92 24.75 12.70
C THR A 271 17.85 25.47 11.91
N ASN A 272 17.71 26.79 12.11
CA ASN A 272 16.98 27.68 11.20
C ASN A 272 17.84 28.92 10.88
N SER A 273 17.25 29.93 10.23
CA SER A 273 17.97 31.17 9.89
C SER A 273 18.44 32.00 11.09
N ALA A 274 17.90 31.77 12.29
CA ALA A 274 18.36 32.40 13.53
C ALA A 274 19.48 31.60 14.24
N GLY A 275 19.78 30.39 13.78
CA GLY A 275 20.87 29.54 14.31
C GLY A 275 20.40 28.20 14.87
N ASN A 276 21.27 27.59 15.68
CA ASN A 276 21.01 26.28 16.29
C ASN A 276 20.19 26.41 17.57
N SER A 277 19.22 25.52 17.75
CA SER A 277 18.45 25.35 18.98
C SER A 277 19.34 24.91 20.15
N GLU A 278 18.76 24.94 21.36
CA GLU A 278 19.23 24.07 22.45
C GLU A 278 19.23 22.60 22.01
N PRO A 279 20.15 21.77 22.52
CA PRO A 279 20.22 20.38 22.12
C PRO A 279 19.05 19.60 22.72
N SER A 280 18.66 18.53 22.05
CA SER A 280 17.79 17.51 22.62
C SER A 280 18.38 16.97 23.92
N THR A 281 17.54 16.30 24.72
CA THR A 281 18.05 15.42 25.79
C THR A 281 19.03 14.42 25.18
N ALA A 282 20.19 14.27 25.81
CA ALA A 282 21.20 13.32 25.36
C ALA A 282 20.70 11.88 25.54
N THR A 283 21.08 10.99 24.62
CA THR A 283 20.84 9.56 24.76
C THR A 283 21.59 9.01 25.98
N THR A 284 21.18 7.84 26.45
CA THR A 284 22.04 7.01 27.31
C THR A 284 23.32 6.62 26.55
N ALA A 285 24.36 6.27 27.31
CA ALA A 285 25.62 5.81 26.73
C ALA A 285 25.42 4.46 26.02
N ARG A 286 26.02 4.30 24.83
CA ARG A 286 25.99 3.06 24.06
C ARG A 286 27.32 2.82 23.37
N ALA A 287 27.91 1.65 23.58
CA ALA A 287 29.09 1.20 22.84
C ALA A 287 28.67 0.46 21.56
N PRO A 288 29.23 0.78 20.37
CA PRO A 288 29.09 -0.06 19.18
C PRO A 288 30.06 -1.24 19.25
N GLY A 289 29.68 -2.46 18.87
CA GLY A 289 30.64 -3.57 18.79
C GLY A 289 30.14 -5.00 19.05
N VAL A 290 31.08 -5.94 19.04
CA VAL A 290 30.90 -7.31 19.56
C VAL A 290 31.11 -7.34 21.09
N PRO A 291 30.68 -8.39 21.80
CA PRO A 291 30.90 -8.49 23.24
C PRO A 291 32.38 -8.58 23.62
N SER A 292 32.72 -8.25 24.87
CA SER A 292 34.03 -8.62 25.43
C SER A 292 34.14 -10.13 25.66
N GLU A 293 35.36 -10.62 25.90
CA GLU A 293 35.56 -12.03 26.21
C GLU A 293 34.95 -12.42 27.57
N PRO A 294 34.45 -13.66 27.71
CA PRO A 294 34.02 -14.20 29.00
C PRO A 294 35.19 -14.34 29.99
N GLU A 295 34.92 -14.10 31.28
CA GLU A 295 35.91 -14.17 32.36
C GLU A 295 35.68 -15.40 33.28
N ASP A 296 36.61 -15.69 34.20
CA ASP A 296 36.57 -16.80 35.18
C ASP A 296 36.16 -18.18 34.61
N VAL A 297 36.68 -18.55 33.44
CA VAL A 297 36.37 -19.86 32.84
C VAL A 297 37.06 -21.00 33.61
N ARG A 298 36.29 -21.96 34.10
CA ARG A 298 36.80 -23.12 34.87
C ARG A 298 36.13 -24.43 34.48
N ALA A 299 36.92 -25.51 34.45
CA ALA A 299 36.40 -26.86 34.55
C ALA A 299 36.10 -27.17 36.03
N VAL A 300 34.86 -27.55 36.32
CA VAL A 300 34.33 -27.71 37.69
C VAL A 300 34.31 -29.17 38.13
N SER A 301 33.85 -30.07 37.27
CA SER A 301 33.79 -31.50 37.59
C SER A 301 33.85 -32.36 36.32
N ALA A 302 34.42 -33.56 36.46
CA ALA A 302 34.45 -34.57 35.43
C ALA A 302 33.39 -35.64 35.73
N GLY A 303 32.62 -36.00 34.71
CA GLY A 303 31.75 -37.17 34.68
C GLY A 303 32.11 -38.05 33.50
N PRO A 304 31.45 -39.21 33.33
CA PRO A 304 31.79 -40.04 32.20
C PRO A 304 31.47 -39.39 30.84
N ARG A 305 32.48 -39.36 29.95
CA ARG A 305 32.47 -38.63 28.65
C ARG A 305 32.03 -37.17 28.72
N ARG A 306 32.09 -36.52 29.89
CA ARG A 306 31.59 -35.15 30.06
C ARG A 306 32.38 -34.34 31.09
N ILE A 307 32.44 -33.03 30.87
CA ILE A 307 33.05 -32.08 31.80
C ILE A 307 32.10 -30.90 32.00
N SER A 308 31.83 -30.54 33.25
CA SER A 308 31.05 -29.36 33.59
C SER A 308 31.95 -28.14 33.68
N LEU A 309 31.62 -27.10 32.92
CA LEU A 309 32.29 -25.80 32.90
C LEU A 309 31.46 -24.76 33.63
N ARG A 310 32.12 -23.76 34.20
CA ARG A 310 31.52 -22.49 34.61
C ARG A 310 32.31 -21.32 34.06
N TRP A 311 31.66 -20.18 33.87
CA TRP A 311 32.30 -18.92 33.52
C TRP A 311 31.47 -17.71 33.95
N GLU A 312 32.07 -16.54 34.01
CA GLU A 312 31.39 -15.27 34.18
C GLU A 312 31.04 -14.66 32.82
N ARG A 313 29.89 -13.95 32.78
CA ARG A 313 29.46 -13.22 31.58
C ARG A 313 30.49 -12.14 31.18
N PRO A 314 30.52 -11.73 29.90
CA PRO A 314 31.30 -10.57 29.47
C PRO A 314 30.98 -9.32 30.27
N THR A 315 32.02 -8.55 30.56
CA THR A 315 31.94 -7.22 31.17
C THR A 315 31.19 -6.22 30.28
N SER A 316 31.19 -6.41 28.96
CA SER A 316 30.44 -5.64 27.98
C SER A 316 29.77 -6.53 26.94
N ASP A 317 28.52 -6.25 26.57
CA ASP A 317 27.78 -6.95 25.52
C ASP A 317 27.96 -6.32 24.12
N GLY A 318 28.82 -5.30 23.99
CA GLY A 318 29.03 -4.58 22.72
C GLY A 318 27.85 -3.69 22.34
N GLY A 319 26.98 -3.35 23.32
CA GLY A 319 25.81 -2.51 23.12
C GLY A 319 24.65 -3.19 22.38
N VAL A 320 24.70 -4.50 22.19
CA VAL A 320 23.58 -5.32 21.72
C VAL A 320 23.49 -6.57 22.59
N SER A 321 22.27 -6.96 22.98
CA SER A 321 22.07 -8.10 23.86
C SER A 321 22.77 -9.36 23.36
N LEU A 322 23.48 -10.02 24.28
CA LEU A 322 24.11 -11.31 24.04
C LEU A 322 23.09 -12.32 23.49
N ARG A 323 23.48 -13.05 22.46
CA ARG A 323 22.70 -14.16 21.89
C ARG A 323 23.13 -15.51 22.46
N GLY A 324 24.40 -15.67 22.80
CA GLY A 324 24.89 -16.88 23.45
C GLY A 324 26.41 -16.93 23.53
N TYR A 325 26.91 -18.15 23.76
CA TYR A 325 28.33 -18.47 23.82
C TYR A 325 28.66 -19.66 22.92
N THR A 326 29.89 -19.67 22.39
CA THR A 326 30.48 -20.85 21.75
C THR A 326 31.58 -21.39 22.65
N ILE A 327 31.63 -22.71 22.82
CA ILE A 327 32.65 -23.40 23.61
C ILE A 327 33.59 -24.12 22.65
N ASP A 328 34.87 -23.79 22.68
CA ASP A 328 35.91 -24.54 21.98
C ASP A 328 36.67 -25.41 22.99
N TYR A 329 37.06 -26.60 22.57
CA TYR A 329 37.93 -27.49 23.35
C TYR A 329 39.13 -27.96 22.54
N SER A 330 40.18 -28.35 23.23
CA SER A 330 41.42 -28.88 22.65
C SER A 330 41.90 -30.09 23.43
N THR A 331 42.42 -31.08 22.70
CA THR A 331 43.07 -32.29 23.23
C THR A 331 44.59 -32.27 23.03
N ASP A 332 45.15 -31.21 22.44
CA ASP A 332 46.57 -31.07 22.08
C ASP A 332 47.18 -29.80 22.70
N ASN A 333 46.71 -29.47 23.90
CA ASN A 333 47.17 -28.34 24.72
C ASN A 333 47.09 -26.99 23.99
N GLY A 334 46.03 -26.80 23.19
CA GLY A 334 45.70 -25.53 22.54
C GLY A 334 46.33 -25.33 21.16
N SER A 335 47.00 -26.35 20.62
CA SER A 335 47.59 -26.30 19.27
C SER A 335 46.52 -26.33 18.18
N SER A 336 45.42 -27.04 18.42
CA SER A 336 44.22 -27.04 17.61
C SER A 336 42.96 -26.98 18.48
N TRP A 337 41.89 -26.41 17.94
CA TRP A 337 40.64 -26.17 18.66
C TRP A 337 39.47 -26.73 17.87
N THR A 338 38.59 -27.43 18.56
CA THR A 338 37.32 -27.95 18.04
C THR A 338 36.17 -27.25 18.74
N THR A 339 35.20 -26.74 17.98
CA THR A 339 33.99 -26.13 18.57
C THR A 339 33.00 -27.22 18.95
N TRP A 340 32.51 -27.18 20.19
CA TRP A 340 31.49 -28.11 20.67
C TRP A 340 30.13 -27.79 19.99
N PRO A 341 29.46 -28.76 19.37
CA PRO A 341 28.39 -28.53 18.39
C PRO A 341 27.04 -28.08 18.95
N GLN A 342 26.85 -28.02 20.27
CA GLN A 342 25.61 -27.52 20.87
C GLN A 342 25.67 -26.01 21.12
N ASP A 343 24.65 -25.30 20.64
CA ASP A 343 24.42 -23.90 21.03
C ASP A 343 24.11 -23.84 22.53
N THR A 344 24.79 -22.92 23.23
CA THR A 344 24.59 -22.75 24.68
C THR A 344 23.27 -22.05 25.00
N GLY A 345 22.62 -21.44 24.00
CA GLY A 345 21.23 -20.96 24.05
C GLY A 345 20.92 -20.12 25.28
N VAL A 346 21.33 -18.85 25.31
CA VAL A 346 21.10 -17.96 26.46
C VAL A 346 20.40 -16.68 26.00
N ILE A 347 19.20 -16.82 25.43
CA ILE A 347 18.34 -15.69 25.14
C ILE A 347 17.60 -15.30 26.43
N GLY A 348 18.00 -14.18 27.05
CA GLY A 348 17.24 -13.56 28.15
C GLY A 348 17.69 -13.86 29.60
N CYS A 349 18.77 -14.61 29.84
CA CYS A 349 19.34 -14.76 31.20
C CYS A 349 20.22 -13.55 31.54
N THR A 350 19.90 -12.80 32.60
CA THR A 350 20.77 -11.75 33.19
C THR A 350 21.75 -12.31 34.23
N CYS A 351 22.14 -13.57 34.06
CA CYS A 351 22.84 -14.34 35.07
C CYS A 351 24.32 -13.92 35.12
N GLN A 352 24.90 -13.73 36.31
CA GLN A 352 26.32 -13.35 36.44
C GLN A 352 27.26 -14.51 36.11
N TYR A 353 26.86 -15.71 36.53
CA TYR A 353 27.59 -16.96 36.31
C TYR A 353 26.83 -17.84 35.33
N MET A 354 27.56 -18.36 34.34
CA MET A 354 27.11 -19.37 33.40
C MET A 354 27.71 -20.72 33.80
N ALA A 355 26.98 -21.80 33.55
CA ALA A 355 27.50 -23.15 33.65
C ALA A 355 26.98 -24.02 32.51
N ARG A 356 27.81 -24.91 32.00
CA ARG A 356 27.42 -25.86 30.94
C ARG A 356 28.21 -27.14 31.05
N THR A 357 27.55 -28.28 30.84
CA THR A 357 28.21 -29.58 30.74
C THR A 357 28.49 -29.89 29.27
N VAL A 358 29.77 -30.02 28.94
CA VAL A 358 30.25 -30.45 27.63
C VAL A 358 30.22 -31.98 27.60
N THR A 359 29.50 -32.56 26.66
CA THR A 359 29.32 -34.01 26.50
C THR A 359 30.09 -34.56 25.30
N ASP A 360 30.08 -35.88 25.16
CA ASP A 360 30.66 -36.60 24.01
C ASP A 360 32.18 -36.44 23.87
N LEU A 361 32.84 -36.16 25.00
CA LEU A 361 34.29 -36.00 25.06
C LEU A 361 35.00 -37.35 24.89
N THR A 362 36.23 -37.29 24.38
CA THR A 362 37.05 -38.48 24.19
C THR A 362 37.48 -39.05 25.55
N ASP A 363 37.14 -40.31 25.81
CA ASP A 363 37.46 -40.99 27.06
C ASP A 363 38.98 -41.05 27.32
N GLY A 364 39.38 -40.79 28.56
CA GLY A 364 40.77 -40.92 29.01
C GLY A 364 41.75 -39.88 28.46
N VAL A 365 41.29 -38.90 27.66
CA VAL A 365 42.11 -37.80 27.13
C VAL A 365 41.83 -36.50 27.89
N ALA A 366 42.88 -35.79 28.32
CA ALA A 366 42.71 -34.49 28.98
C ALA A 366 42.25 -33.43 27.97
N HIS A 367 41.25 -32.62 28.37
CA HIS A 367 40.70 -31.54 27.57
C HIS A 367 40.95 -30.19 28.26
N ILE A 368 41.27 -29.16 27.48
CA ILE A 368 41.21 -27.75 27.89
C ILE A 368 40.12 -27.03 27.11
N PHE A 369 39.50 -26.02 27.71
CA PHE A 369 38.35 -25.31 27.15
C PHE A 369 38.58 -23.80 27.12
N ARG A 370 37.98 -23.12 26.13
CA ARG A 370 37.86 -21.65 26.06
C ARG A 370 36.48 -21.26 25.53
N ILE A 371 36.02 -20.07 25.87
CA ILE A 371 34.65 -19.62 25.58
C ILE A 371 34.68 -18.29 24.85
N LYS A 372 33.80 -18.12 23.85
CA LYS A 372 33.57 -16.85 23.16
C LYS A 372 32.10 -16.45 23.32
N ALA A 373 31.82 -15.19 23.59
CA ALA A 373 30.47 -14.65 23.60
C ALA A 373 30.08 -14.12 22.21
N TYR A 374 28.80 -14.14 21.87
CA TYR A 374 28.34 -13.57 20.60
C TYR A 374 27.02 -12.81 20.73
N ASN A 375 26.89 -11.75 19.95
CA ASN A 375 25.65 -10.97 19.77
C ASN A 375 25.29 -10.94 18.27
N SER A 376 24.33 -10.11 17.86
CA SER A 376 23.96 -10.00 16.44
C SER A 376 25.00 -9.31 15.56
N VAL A 377 26.04 -8.70 16.14
CA VAL A 377 27.13 -8.02 15.43
C VAL A 377 28.28 -8.99 15.15
N GLY A 378 28.55 -9.94 16.06
CA GLY A 378 29.61 -10.93 15.89
C GLY A 378 30.04 -11.60 17.19
N VAL A 379 31.19 -12.30 17.12
CA VAL A 379 31.77 -13.11 18.20
C VAL A 379 32.95 -12.39 18.84
N SER A 380 33.09 -12.48 20.17
CA SER A 380 34.19 -11.90 20.95
C SER A 380 35.53 -12.61 20.69
N THR A 381 36.62 -12.07 21.26
CA THR A 381 37.84 -12.85 21.48
C THR A 381 37.57 -14.04 22.42
N PRO A 382 38.34 -15.14 22.30
CA PRO A 382 38.22 -16.27 23.23
C PRO A 382 38.76 -15.92 24.61
N SER A 383 38.12 -16.44 25.66
CA SER A 383 38.62 -16.39 27.04
C SER A 383 39.98 -17.06 27.20
N GLU A 384 40.60 -16.85 28.37
CA GLU A 384 41.65 -17.72 28.89
C GLU A 384 41.18 -19.19 28.94
N THR A 385 42.15 -20.11 28.88
CA THR A 385 41.88 -21.54 28.85
C THR A 385 41.72 -22.12 30.25
N THR A 386 40.87 -23.12 30.43
CA THR A 386 40.79 -23.89 31.68
C THR A 386 42.06 -24.71 31.93
N ASP A 387 42.26 -25.12 33.18
CA ASP A 387 43.17 -26.23 33.49
C ASP A 387 42.74 -27.53 32.75
N PRO A 388 43.70 -28.40 32.37
CA PRO A 388 43.38 -29.68 31.74
C PRO A 388 42.57 -30.58 32.68
N MET A 389 41.46 -31.13 32.17
CA MET A 389 40.59 -32.04 32.92
C MET A 389 40.27 -33.28 32.07
N THR A 390 40.35 -34.47 32.66
CA THR A 390 40.09 -35.74 31.96
C THR A 390 38.69 -36.26 32.32
N PRO A 391 37.82 -36.55 31.32
CA PRO A 391 36.51 -37.14 31.58
C PRO A 391 36.64 -38.57 32.12
N LEU A 392 35.67 -39.01 32.91
CA LEU A 392 35.63 -40.37 33.46
C LEU A 392 35.21 -41.39 32.38
N THR A 393 35.40 -42.68 32.64
CA THR A 393 34.93 -43.76 31.76
C THR A 393 33.55 -44.26 32.18
N PRO A 394 32.57 -44.41 31.25
CA PRO A 394 31.24 -44.94 31.59
C PRO A 394 31.25 -46.41 32.04
N GLN A 395 30.32 -46.81 32.91
CA GLN A 395 30.06 -48.22 33.29
C GLN A 395 28.64 -48.65 32.92
N VAL A 396 28.40 -49.97 32.78
CA VAL A 396 27.07 -50.50 32.42
C VAL A 396 26.00 -50.10 33.47
N PRO A 397 24.73 -49.89 33.09
CA PRO A 397 23.69 -49.45 34.01
C PRO A 397 23.35 -50.50 35.09
N GLY A 398 22.71 -50.08 36.18
CA GLY A 398 22.09 -51.00 37.14
C GLY A 398 20.93 -51.81 36.54
N GLN A 399 20.40 -52.78 37.30
CA GLN A 399 19.23 -53.55 36.86
C GLN A 399 17.91 -52.74 36.99
N PRO A 400 16.99 -52.83 36.02
CA PRO A 400 15.62 -52.30 36.15
C PRO A 400 14.82 -53.00 37.25
N LEU A 401 13.76 -52.33 37.74
CA LEU A 401 12.94 -52.79 38.87
C LEU A 401 11.46 -52.98 38.46
N ASN A 402 10.70 -53.72 39.27
CA ASN A 402 9.23 -53.81 39.19
C ASN A 402 8.63 -54.12 37.81
N VAL A 403 9.15 -55.13 37.09
CA VAL A 403 8.59 -55.54 35.80
C VAL A 403 7.21 -56.19 35.96
N VAL A 404 6.17 -55.54 35.43
CA VAL A 404 4.77 -55.99 35.45
C VAL A 404 4.23 -56.05 34.04
N GLY A 405 3.49 -57.12 33.70
CA GLY A 405 2.84 -57.25 32.41
C GLY A 405 1.32 -57.44 32.52
N THR A 406 0.57 -56.78 31.64
CA THR A 406 -0.89 -56.86 31.54
C THR A 406 -1.31 -57.39 30.18
N ALA A 407 -2.17 -58.42 30.15
CA ALA A 407 -2.67 -59.00 28.91
C ALA A 407 -3.84 -58.19 28.33
N THR A 408 -3.75 -57.84 27.05
CA THR A 408 -4.85 -57.28 26.25
C THR A 408 -5.03 -58.10 24.95
N PRO A 409 -6.13 -57.93 24.20
CA PRO A 409 -6.25 -58.47 22.84
C PRO A 409 -5.06 -58.09 21.97
N ALA A 410 -4.34 -59.09 21.44
CA ALA A 410 -3.17 -58.98 20.56
C ALA A 410 -1.85 -58.46 21.18
N ILE A 411 -1.85 -57.99 22.43
CA ILE A 411 -0.70 -57.30 23.04
C ILE A 411 -0.48 -57.73 24.50
N VAL A 412 0.77 -57.70 24.94
CA VAL A 412 1.12 -57.61 26.37
C VAL A 412 1.73 -56.25 26.63
N GLU A 413 1.11 -55.45 27.50
CA GLU A 413 1.69 -54.18 27.95
C GLU A 413 2.62 -54.47 29.13
N LEU A 414 3.90 -54.13 28.98
CA LEU A 414 4.94 -54.30 29.99
C LEU A 414 5.30 -52.92 30.56
N ASP A 415 5.41 -52.82 31.88
CA ASP A 415 5.81 -51.62 32.61
C ASP A 415 6.91 -52.00 33.63
N TRP A 416 7.88 -51.12 33.82
CA TRP A 416 8.95 -51.29 34.80
C TRP A 416 9.44 -49.94 35.34
N GLU A 417 10.28 -49.99 36.37
CA GLU A 417 10.99 -48.83 36.90
C GLU A 417 12.44 -48.81 36.41
N GLU A 418 12.96 -47.61 36.20
CA GLU A 418 14.37 -47.40 35.83
C GLU A 418 15.33 -47.98 36.87
N PRO A 419 16.56 -48.34 36.48
CA PRO A 419 17.63 -48.64 37.42
C PRO A 419 17.91 -47.49 38.38
N ALA A 420 18.33 -47.81 39.61
CA ALA A 420 18.70 -46.80 40.60
C ALA A 420 19.89 -45.90 40.18
N ASN A 421 20.66 -46.30 39.16
CA ASN A 421 21.74 -45.54 38.57
C ASN A 421 21.99 -45.96 37.12
N ASP A 422 22.39 -44.98 36.31
CA ASP A 422 22.84 -45.13 34.92
C ASP A 422 24.35 -45.38 34.82
N ASN A 423 25.04 -45.40 35.97
CA ASN A 423 26.50 -45.48 36.15
C ASN A 423 27.29 -44.55 35.22
N GLY A 424 26.71 -43.38 34.97
CA GLY A 424 27.36 -42.23 34.39
C GLY A 424 27.35 -42.15 32.87
N ALA A 425 26.69 -43.07 32.15
CA ALA A 425 26.24 -42.82 30.77
C ALA A 425 24.72 -43.00 30.67
N PRO A 426 24.02 -42.13 29.93
CA PRO A 426 22.57 -42.17 29.83
C PRO A 426 22.11 -43.52 29.29
N ILE A 427 20.99 -44.02 29.83
CA ILE A 427 20.34 -45.22 29.31
C ILE A 427 19.87 -44.91 27.89
N THR A 428 20.36 -45.68 26.94
CA THR A 428 20.05 -45.57 25.52
C THR A 428 19.02 -46.59 25.07
N ASP A 429 18.85 -47.69 25.82
CA ASP A 429 17.93 -48.77 25.47
C ASP A 429 17.49 -49.61 26.68
N TYR A 430 16.39 -50.34 26.52
CA TYR A 430 15.97 -51.42 27.42
C TYR A 430 15.75 -52.70 26.61
N VAL A 431 16.56 -53.72 26.86
CA VAL A 431 16.43 -55.04 26.21
C VAL A 431 15.41 -55.87 26.97
N ILE A 432 14.36 -56.31 26.27
CA ILE A 432 13.30 -57.15 26.83
C ILE A 432 13.54 -58.62 26.45
N ASP A 433 13.68 -59.48 27.44
CA ASP A 433 13.70 -60.93 27.25
C ASP A 433 12.39 -61.54 27.74
N PHE A 434 11.86 -62.52 27.01
CA PHE A 434 10.71 -63.31 27.41
C PHE A 434 11.00 -64.82 27.44
N SER A 435 10.20 -65.56 28.19
CA SER A 435 10.27 -67.01 28.30
C SER A 435 8.88 -67.63 28.34
N THR A 436 8.70 -68.74 27.62
CA THR A 436 7.47 -69.55 27.60
C THR A 436 7.61 -70.87 28.38
N ASN A 437 8.78 -71.13 28.97
CA ASN A 437 9.10 -72.37 29.70
C ASN A 437 9.60 -72.07 31.14
N SER A 438 8.92 -71.13 31.79
CA SER A 438 9.16 -70.74 33.18
C SER A 438 10.61 -70.30 33.45
N GLY A 439 11.26 -69.65 32.48
CA GLY A 439 12.59 -69.06 32.63
C GLY A 439 13.76 -70.00 32.34
N SER A 440 13.50 -71.21 31.84
CA SER A 440 14.54 -72.18 31.48
C SER A 440 15.35 -71.72 30.26
N THR A 441 14.68 -71.08 29.30
CA THR A 441 15.31 -70.39 28.17
C THR A 441 14.67 -69.03 27.96
N TRP A 442 15.49 -68.05 27.58
CA TRP A 442 15.08 -66.67 27.32
C TRP A 442 15.29 -66.33 25.86
N THR A 443 14.33 -65.60 25.29
CA THR A 443 14.38 -65.07 23.92
C THR A 443 14.23 -63.56 23.99
N THR A 444 15.13 -62.84 23.33
CA THR A 444 15.02 -61.38 23.25
C THR A 444 13.88 -60.99 22.32
N PHE A 445 12.97 -60.16 22.83
CA PHE A 445 11.90 -59.56 22.07
C PHE A 445 12.47 -58.40 21.25
N ALA A 446 12.17 -58.35 19.96
CA ALA A 446 12.66 -57.27 19.09
C ALA A 446 11.69 -56.07 19.16
N ASP A 447 11.95 -55.12 20.04
CA ASP A 447 11.21 -53.86 20.21
C ASP A 447 11.94 -52.62 19.65
N GLY A 448 13.18 -52.80 19.17
CA GLY A 448 14.01 -51.70 18.69
C GLY A 448 14.73 -51.02 19.84
N THR A 449 15.18 -49.77 19.63
CA THR A 449 15.89 -49.02 20.67
C THR A 449 14.94 -48.03 21.33
N SER A 450 14.74 -48.15 22.64
CA SER A 450 13.81 -47.33 23.42
C SER A 450 14.34 -47.00 24.82
N THR A 451 14.21 -45.73 25.22
CA THR A 451 14.48 -45.29 26.60
C THR A 451 13.23 -45.28 27.48
N ALA A 452 12.07 -45.70 26.96
CA ALA A 452 10.83 -45.73 27.72
C ALA A 452 10.84 -46.88 28.73
N THR A 453 10.21 -46.69 29.88
CA THR A 453 10.05 -47.73 30.91
C THR A 453 8.77 -48.54 30.75
N LEU A 454 8.25 -48.57 29.53
CA LEU A 454 7.07 -49.32 29.15
C LEU A 454 7.24 -49.83 27.72
N ALA A 455 6.62 -50.96 27.42
CA ALA A 455 6.63 -51.55 26.08
C ALA A 455 5.35 -52.34 25.77
N SER A 456 4.83 -52.13 24.55
CA SER A 456 3.67 -52.86 24.03
C SER A 456 4.14 -54.03 23.16
N LEU A 457 4.12 -55.24 23.71
CA LEU A 457 4.66 -56.43 23.08
C LEU A 457 3.62 -57.09 22.17
N ARG A 458 3.84 -56.99 20.85
CA ARG A 458 2.99 -57.58 19.80
C ARG A 458 3.56 -58.87 19.23
N GLY A 459 2.72 -59.72 18.67
CA GLY A 459 3.16 -60.96 18.00
C GLY A 459 3.54 -62.09 18.96
N LEU A 460 3.31 -61.92 20.27
CA LEU A 460 3.36 -63.02 21.23
C LEU A 460 2.24 -64.02 20.93
N THR A 461 2.50 -65.31 21.17
CA THR A 461 1.52 -66.35 20.86
C THR A 461 0.32 -66.24 21.80
N ALA A 462 -0.86 -65.93 21.26
CA ALA A 462 -2.10 -65.83 22.03
C ALA A 462 -2.42 -67.15 22.75
N GLY A 463 -2.87 -67.07 24.00
CA GLY A 463 -3.18 -68.25 24.82
C GLY A 463 -1.97 -68.98 25.43
N VAL A 464 -0.73 -68.54 25.18
CA VAL A 464 0.48 -69.10 25.80
C VAL A 464 0.98 -68.17 26.91
N PRO A 465 1.30 -68.66 28.13
CA PRO A 465 1.84 -67.84 29.20
C PRO A 465 3.31 -67.47 28.93
N HIS A 466 3.63 -66.19 29.14
CA HIS A 466 4.99 -65.62 29.00
C HIS A 466 5.41 -64.98 30.32
N ILE A 467 6.68 -65.11 30.70
CA ILE A 467 7.32 -64.28 31.75
C ILE A 467 8.39 -63.41 31.13
N PHE A 468 8.63 -62.22 31.68
CA PHE A 468 9.50 -61.20 31.11
C PHE A 468 10.60 -60.77 32.10
N ARG A 469 11.72 -60.29 31.58
CA ARG A 469 12.76 -59.55 32.33
C ARG A 469 13.36 -58.47 31.43
N VAL A 470 13.86 -57.39 32.01
CA VAL A 470 14.34 -56.21 31.28
C VAL A 470 15.76 -55.85 31.71
N SER A 471 16.63 -55.48 30.77
CA SER A 471 18.01 -55.01 31.03
C SER A 471 18.22 -53.62 30.44
N ALA A 472 18.74 -52.67 31.21
CA ALA A 472 19.09 -51.35 30.69
C ALA A 472 20.42 -51.36 29.92
N VAL A 473 20.54 -50.53 28.90
CA VAL A 473 21.74 -50.40 28.04
C VAL A 473 22.21 -48.95 28.05
N ASN A 474 23.51 -48.73 28.14
CA ASN A 474 24.14 -47.45 27.83
C ASN A 474 25.36 -47.67 26.93
N SER A 475 26.16 -46.63 26.70
CA SER A 475 27.37 -46.70 25.88
C SER A 475 28.44 -47.69 26.37
N ALA A 476 28.40 -48.11 27.65
CA ALA A 476 29.32 -49.13 28.19
C ALA A 476 28.80 -50.56 27.97
N GLY A 477 27.55 -50.72 27.54
CA GLY A 477 26.92 -52.02 27.25
C GLY A 477 25.63 -52.27 28.05
N THR A 478 25.18 -53.51 28.01
CA THR A 478 23.94 -53.96 28.68
C THR A 478 24.22 -54.35 30.13
N GLY A 479 23.43 -53.78 31.05
CA GLY A 479 23.44 -54.10 32.48
C GLY A 479 22.81 -55.45 32.79
N LEU A 480 22.72 -55.78 34.09
CA LEU A 480 22.07 -57.01 34.55
C LEU A 480 20.55 -56.95 34.34
N PRO A 481 19.89 -58.09 34.03
CA PRO A 481 18.44 -58.14 33.88
C PRO A 481 17.74 -57.98 35.24
N SER A 482 16.52 -57.44 35.18
CA SER A 482 15.58 -57.36 36.30
C SER A 482 15.19 -58.73 36.85
N ALA A 483 14.52 -58.75 38.01
CA ALA A 483 13.71 -59.90 38.41
C ALA A 483 12.62 -60.18 37.36
N SER A 484 12.23 -61.46 37.22
CA SER A 484 11.21 -61.87 36.26
C SER A 484 9.81 -61.42 36.68
N SER A 485 8.99 -61.03 35.71
CA SER A 485 7.57 -60.73 35.90
C SER A 485 6.77 -61.97 36.32
N SER A 486 5.55 -61.75 36.80
CA SER A 486 4.53 -62.82 36.84
C SER A 486 4.16 -63.27 35.41
N ALA A 487 3.60 -64.47 35.27
CA ALA A 487 3.19 -65.00 33.97
C ALA A 487 1.97 -64.26 33.39
N VAL A 488 2.06 -63.88 32.11
CA VAL A 488 1.04 -63.13 31.37
C VAL A 488 0.62 -63.91 30.12
N THR A 489 -0.69 -64.06 29.89
CA THR A 489 -1.24 -64.83 28.77
C THR A 489 -1.96 -63.89 27.78
N PRO A 490 -1.45 -63.66 26.56
CA PRO A 490 -2.04 -62.72 25.60
C PRO A 490 -3.44 -63.15 25.10
N LEU A 491 -4.35 -62.19 24.86
CA LEU A 491 -5.71 -62.42 24.33
C LEU A 491 -5.75 -62.26 22.79
N ALA A 492 -6.83 -62.68 22.11
CA ALA A 492 -6.94 -62.63 20.63
C ALA A 492 -7.37 -61.24 20.07
N PRO A 493 -6.88 -60.77 18.90
CA PRO A 493 -7.16 -59.42 18.34
C PRO A 493 -8.61 -59.14 17.90
N LEU A 494 -9.02 -57.87 17.86
CA LEU A 494 -10.25 -57.41 17.17
C LEU A 494 -10.01 -57.26 15.66
N THR A 495 -10.95 -57.70 14.82
CA THR A 495 -10.78 -57.74 13.36
C THR A 495 -10.75 -56.37 12.68
N ASN A 496 -11.39 -55.35 13.26
CA ASN A 496 -11.47 -54.00 12.70
C ASN A 496 -10.63 -52.97 13.49
N ASP A 497 -9.69 -53.47 14.28
CA ASP A 497 -8.66 -52.67 14.92
C ASP A 497 -7.67 -52.11 13.90
N ALA A 498 -7.23 -52.94 12.95
CA ALA A 498 -6.37 -52.49 11.87
C ALA A 498 -7.18 -51.85 10.72
N PHE A 499 -6.64 -50.79 10.12
CA PHE A 499 -7.08 -50.13 8.90
C PHE A 499 -7.28 -51.12 7.76
N SER A 500 -6.35 -52.08 7.62
CA SER A 500 -6.46 -53.16 6.64
C SER A 500 -7.68 -54.07 6.85
N GLY A 501 -8.19 -54.14 8.08
CA GLY A 501 -9.39 -54.86 8.49
C GLY A 501 -10.63 -53.98 8.62
N ALA A 502 -10.61 -52.75 8.07
CA ALA A 502 -11.70 -51.79 8.18
C ALA A 502 -13.05 -52.43 7.79
N THR A 503 -13.98 -52.52 8.75
CA THR A 503 -15.27 -53.18 8.53
C THR A 503 -16.06 -52.43 7.47
N PRO A 504 -16.45 -53.07 6.35
CA PRO A 504 -17.24 -52.40 5.32
C PRO A 504 -18.66 -52.16 5.82
N ILE A 505 -19.06 -50.90 5.77
CA ILE A 505 -20.44 -50.48 5.85
C ILE A 505 -20.99 -50.44 4.42
N ALA A 506 -21.80 -51.43 4.08
CA ALA A 506 -22.35 -51.57 2.74
C ALA A 506 -23.67 -50.79 2.60
N CYS A 507 -23.75 -50.00 1.52
CA CYS A 507 -24.99 -49.46 0.99
C CYS A 507 -25.30 -50.22 -0.31
N GLY A 508 -26.00 -51.36 -0.21
CA GLY A 508 -26.42 -52.15 -1.37
C GLY A 508 -27.55 -51.48 -2.18
N VAL A 509 -28.05 -52.15 -3.22
CA VAL A 509 -29.17 -51.65 -4.06
C VAL A 509 -30.49 -51.45 -3.28
N ASP A 510 -30.59 -52.01 -2.07
CA ASP A 510 -31.80 -52.04 -1.23
C ASP A 510 -31.79 -51.02 -0.07
N CYS A 511 -30.73 -50.22 0.10
CA CYS A 511 -30.73 -49.19 1.14
C CYS A 511 -31.58 -47.99 0.69
N ALA A 512 -32.83 -47.94 1.13
CA ALA A 512 -33.71 -46.83 0.82
C ALA A 512 -33.15 -45.52 1.42
N THR A 513 -33.03 -44.48 0.59
CA THR A 513 -32.73 -43.09 0.98
C THR A 513 -33.45 -42.75 2.28
N GLY A 514 -32.67 -42.40 3.31
CA GLY A 514 -33.19 -42.02 4.61
C GLY A 514 -33.16 -43.10 5.71
N THR A 515 -32.75 -44.33 5.41
CA THR A 515 -32.63 -45.41 6.40
C THR A 515 -31.39 -45.20 7.29
N SER A 516 -31.57 -45.20 8.62
CA SER A 516 -30.46 -45.20 9.58
C SER A 516 -30.10 -46.64 10.01
N VAL A 517 -28.82 -46.98 9.99
CA VAL A 517 -28.29 -48.29 10.39
C VAL A 517 -27.35 -48.12 11.58
N ARG A 518 -27.47 -49.00 12.58
CA ARG A 518 -26.75 -48.95 13.86
C ARG A 518 -25.84 -50.16 14.06
N LEU A 519 -24.57 -49.92 14.39
CA LEU A 519 -23.55 -50.93 14.71
C LEU A 519 -23.00 -50.68 16.12
N THR A 520 -22.51 -51.74 16.78
CA THR A 520 -21.90 -51.66 18.12
C THR A 520 -20.57 -52.39 18.17
N SER A 521 -19.54 -51.76 18.76
CA SER A 521 -18.19 -52.31 18.96
C SER A 521 -17.55 -51.73 20.24
N SER A 522 -16.23 -51.87 20.45
CA SER A 522 -15.52 -51.26 21.58
C SER A 522 -14.07 -50.90 21.27
N THR A 523 -13.65 -49.68 21.61
CA THR A 523 -12.24 -49.23 21.51
C THR A 523 -11.38 -49.71 22.67
N ARG A 524 -11.92 -50.38 23.69
CA ARG A 524 -11.18 -50.77 24.91
C ARG A 524 -9.92 -51.59 24.62
N SER A 525 -9.96 -52.38 23.55
CA SER A 525 -8.83 -53.19 23.09
C SER A 525 -8.34 -52.79 21.69
N ALA A 526 -8.75 -51.62 21.21
CA ALA A 526 -8.23 -51.08 19.97
C ALA A 526 -6.89 -50.38 20.21
N THR A 527 -6.12 -50.27 19.13
CA THR A 527 -4.72 -49.87 19.13
C THR A 527 -4.50 -48.86 18.02
N ARG A 528 -3.51 -47.99 18.21
CA ARG A 528 -3.08 -47.05 17.17
C ARG A 528 -2.12 -47.73 16.22
N GLU A 529 -2.35 -47.59 14.92
CA GLU A 529 -1.38 -47.95 13.88
C GLU A 529 -0.39 -46.82 13.57
N THR A 530 0.83 -47.19 13.20
CA THR A 530 1.84 -46.22 12.77
C THR A 530 1.41 -45.51 11.50
N GLY A 531 1.35 -44.18 11.57
CA GLY A 531 0.92 -43.34 10.44
C GLY A 531 -0.55 -42.95 10.50
N GLU A 532 -1.31 -43.38 11.53
CA GLU A 532 -2.69 -42.91 11.69
C GLU A 532 -2.79 -41.38 11.77
N PRO A 533 -3.69 -40.76 10.99
CA PRO A 533 -3.95 -39.34 11.03
C PRO A 533 -4.64 -38.93 12.34
N THR A 534 -4.67 -37.64 12.66
CA THR A 534 -5.41 -37.13 13.81
C THR A 534 -6.93 -37.28 13.61
N HIS A 535 -7.64 -37.54 14.70
CA HIS A 535 -9.11 -37.66 14.75
C HIS A 535 -9.66 -36.47 15.56
N GLY A 536 -10.59 -35.69 15.01
CA GLY A 536 -11.17 -34.53 15.71
C GLY A 536 -10.16 -33.46 16.16
N GLY A 537 -8.99 -33.36 15.51
CA GLY A 537 -7.91 -32.45 15.93
C GLY A 537 -6.95 -33.01 16.98
N TYR A 538 -7.15 -34.24 17.45
CA TYR A 538 -6.35 -34.90 18.47
C TYR A 538 -5.59 -36.11 17.93
N GLY A 539 -4.46 -36.45 18.58
CA GLY A 539 -3.66 -37.61 18.19
C GLY A 539 -4.43 -38.91 18.34
N ALA A 540 -4.36 -39.77 17.33
CA ALA A 540 -4.97 -41.09 17.36
C ALA A 540 -4.43 -41.92 18.54
N SER A 541 -5.28 -42.75 19.15
CA SER A 541 -4.97 -43.50 20.38
C SER A 541 -5.42 -44.96 20.32
N ALA A 542 -6.68 -45.23 20.00
CA ALA A 542 -7.27 -46.57 19.97
C ALA A 542 -8.42 -46.61 18.97
N SER A 543 -8.05 -46.57 17.69
CA SER A 543 -8.95 -46.35 16.57
C SER A 543 -9.64 -47.65 16.15
N LEU A 544 -10.95 -47.59 15.91
CA LEU A 544 -11.65 -48.64 15.16
C LEU A 544 -11.93 -48.16 13.75
N TRP A 545 -11.59 -48.99 12.77
CA TRP A 545 -11.70 -48.63 11.36
C TRP A 545 -12.93 -49.25 10.69
N TYR A 546 -13.55 -48.43 9.85
CA TYR A 546 -14.67 -48.80 9.00
C TYR A 546 -14.46 -48.21 7.60
N SER A 547 -15.10 -48.80 6.60
CA SER A 547 -15.02 -48.31 5.22
C SER A 547 -16.39 -48.24 4.56
N PHE A 548 -16.57 -47.40 3.57
CA PHE A 548 -17.75 -47.41 2.71
C PHE A 548 -17.40 -46.97 1.29
N THR A 549 -18.13 -47.52 0.30
CA THR A 549 -18.04 -47.13 -1.11
C THR A 549 -19.45 -46.92 -1.62
N LEU A 550 -19.75 -45.74 -2.17
CA LEU A 550 -21.08 -45.45 -2.69
C LEU A 550 -21.16 -45.76 -4.19
N GLY A 551 -22.23 -46.46 -4.58
CA GLY A 551 -22.59 -46.69 -5.98
C GLY A 551 -23.46 -45.58 -6.61
N ARG A 552 -23.93 -44.61 -5.81
CA ARG A 552 -24.81 -43.50 -6.24
C ARG A 552 -24.42 -42.22 -5.50
N ALA A 553 -24.62 -41.06 -6.14
CA ALA A 553 -24.30 -39.77 -5.54
C ALA A 553 -25.29 -39.45 -4.42
N GLY A 554 -24.82 -38.83 -3.34
CA GLY A 554 -25.66 -38.48 -2.19
C GLY A 554 -24.85 -38.07 -0.97
N THR A 555 -25.54 -37.85 0.14
CA THR A 555 -24.95 -37.45 1.43
C THR A 555 -24.96 -38.63 2.40
N VAL A 556 -23.86 -38.85 3.10
CA VAL A 556 -23.73 -39.80 4.21
C VAL A 556 -23.56 -39.01 5.50
N VAL A 557 -24.44 -39.28 6.46
CA VAL A 557 -24.32 -38.78 7.83
C VAL A 557 -23.86 -39.94 8.71
N ILE A 558 -22.85 -39.72 9.54
CA ILE A 558 -22.33 -40.69 10.51
C ILE A 558 -22.28 -40.02 11.88
N ASP A 559 -22.73 -40.72 12.92
CA ASP A 559 -22.58 -40.27 14.28
C ASP A 559 -22.31 -41.41 15.26
N THR A 560 -21.81 -41.06 16.44
CA THR A 560 -21.49 -42.01 17.51
C THR A 560 -22.47 -41.95 18.68
N MET A 561 -23.67 -41.40 18.46
CA MET A 561 -24.68 -41.20 19.50
C MET A 561 -25.03 -42.54 20.18
N GLY A 562 -24.87 -42.57 21.51
CA GLY A 562 -25.11 -43.75 22.35
C GLY A 562 -23.84 -44.49 22.79
N SER A 563 -22.65 -44.02 22.42
CA SER A 563 -21.38 -44.49 22.99
C SER A 563 -21.25 -44.12 24.47
N ASP A 564 -20.53 -44.92 25.26
CA ASP A 564 -20.40 -44.73 26.72
C ASP A 564 -19.22 -43.84 27.14
N PHE A 565 -18.51 -43.27 26.17
CA PHE A 565 -17.36 -42.42 26.33
C PHE A 565 -17.36 -41.30 25.29
N ASP A 566 -16.50 -40.33 25.52
CA ASP A 566 -16.28 -39.13 24.72
C ASP A 566 -15.49 -39.47 23.45
N THR A 567 -16.19 -39.51 22.33
CA THR A 567 -15.67 -40.01 21.05
C THR A 567 -15.00 -38.93 20.21
N LEU A 568 -14.11 -39.36 19.32
CA LEU A 568 -13.60 -38.60 18.19
C LEU A 568 -13.99 -39.34 16.91
N LEU A 569 -14.42 -38.61 15.88
CA LEU A 569 -14.80 -39.17 14.59
C LEU A 569 -14.05 -38.47 13.45
N GLY A 570 -13.45 -39.25 12.56
CA GLY A 570 -12.76 -38.74 11.38
C GLY A 570 -13.05 -39.55 10.14
N VAL A 571 -13.20 -38.88 8.99
CA VAL A 571 -13.41 -39.48 7.67
C VAL A 571 -12.23 -39.15 6.76
N TYR A 572 -11.79 -40.14 6.00
CA TYR A 572 -10.56 -40.13 5.23
C TYR A 572 -10.74 -40.76 3.85
N THR A 573 -9.86 -40.39 2.92
CA THR A 573 -9.65 -41.08 1.64
C THR A 573 -8.19 -41.48 1.48
N GLY A 574 -7.92 -42.59 0.80
CA GLY A 574 -6.57 -43.08 0.54
C GLY A 574 -6.55 -44.61 0.47
N SER A 575 -5.37 -45.20 0.35
CA SER A 575 -5.21 -46.66 0.24
C SER A 575 -4.32 -47.27 1.32
N ALA A 576 -3.70 -46.45 2.16
CA ALA A 576 -2.82 -46.89 3.24
C ALA A 576 -2.93 -45.91 4.42
N VAL A 577 -2.85 -46.42 5.65
CA VAL A 577 -3.05 -45.66 6.89
C VAL A 577 -2.15 -44.42 7.01
N ASN A 578 -0.90 -44.51 6.53
CA ASN A 578 0.09 -43.44 6.52
C ASN A 578 -0.01 -42.46 5.34
N ALA A 579 -0.99 -42.65 4.45
CA ALA A 579 -1.22 -41.82 3.26
C ALA A 579 -2.70 -41.41 3.16
N LEU A 580 -3.40 -41.36 4.29
CA LEU A 580 -4.79 -40.92 4.36
C LEU A 580 -4.87 -39.39 4.29
N THR A 581 -5.80 -38.92 3.46
CA THR A 581 -6.18 -37.50 3.40
C THR A 581 -7.45 -37.30 4.21
N THR A 582 -7.41 -36.37 5.17
CA THR A 582 -8.57 -36.00 5.99
C THR A 582 -9.63 -35.31 5.14
N VAL A 583 -10.86 -35.83 5.19
CA VAL A 583 -12.04 -35.27 4.51
C VAL A 583 -12.81 -34.37 5.48
N ILE A 584 -13.16 -34.90 6.64
CA ILE A 584 -13.83 -34.18 7.72
C ILE A 584 -13.56 -34.87 9.06
N THR A 585 -13.56 -34.11 10.14
CA THR A 585 -13.47 -34.63 11.50
C THR A 585 -14.41 -33.88 12.41
N ASN A 586 -14.87 -34.52 13.48
CA ASN A 586 -15.61 -33.90 14.56
C ASN A 586 -15.32 -34.59 15.89
N ASP A 587 -15.23 -33.83 16.98
CA ASP A 587 -15.15 -34.31 18.36
C ASP A 587 -16.52 -34.25 19.04
N ASP A 588 -17.18 -33.09 19.04
CA ASP A 588 -18.44 -32.87 19.76
C ASP A 588 -19.60 -32.48 18.84
N ALA A 589 -20.74 -33.18 18.96
CA ALA A 589 -22.00 -32.81 18.32
C ALA A 589 -23.03 -32.35 19.37
N GLY A 590 -23.49 -31.10 19.24
CA GLY A 590 -24.49 -30.52 20.15
C GLY A 590 -23.99 -30.28 21.58
N GLY A 591 -22.67 -30.25 21.81
CA GLY A 591 -22.03 -29.97 23.10
C GLY A 591 -21.99 -31.14 24.09
N GLY A 592 -21.96 -32.40 23.61
CA GLY A 592 -21.86 -33.60 24.46
C GLY A 592 -20.89 -34.65 23.91
N ASN A 593 -20.70 -35.75 24.65
CA ASN A 593 -19.68 -36.81 24.50
C ASN A 593 -19.77 -37.70 23.23
N TRP A 594 -20.33 -37.21 22.12
CA TRP A 594 -20.47 -37.98 20.88
C TRP A 594 -20.25 -37.08 19.68
N SER A 595 -19.76 -37.67 18.60
CA SER A 595 -19.34 -36.96 17.40
C SER A 595 -20.30 -37.21 16.24
N ARG A 596 -20.40 -36.25 15.32
CA ARG A 596 -21.19 -36.35 14.09
C ARG A 596 -20.45 -35.73 12.91
N VAL A 597 -20.43 -36.42 11.79
CA VAL A 597 -19.92 -35.92 10.51
C VAL A 597 -20.95 -36.09 9.41
N GLU A 598 -20.91 -35.19 8.43
CA GLU A 598 -21.76 -35.23 7.25
C GLU A 598 -20.88 -35.03 6.01
N VAL A 599 -20.95 -35.97 5.08
CA VAL A 599 -20.04 -36.05 3.93
C VAL A 599 -20.85 -36.24 2.65
N VAL A 600 -20.42 -35.62 1.56
CA VAL A 600 -20.93 -35.86 0.20
C VAL A 600 -19.85 -36.65 -0.56
N PRO A 601 -19.90 -37.99 -0.56
CA PRO A 601 -18.80 -38.82 -1.07
C PRO A 601 -18.83 -38.88 -2.60
N VAL A 602 -17.65 -38.99 -3.21
CA VAL A 602 -17.52 -39.24 -4.66
C VAL A 602 -17.92 -40.68 -4.96
N VAL A 603 -18.79 -40.87 -5.96
CA VAL A 603 -19.26 -42.19 -6.40
C VAL A 603 -18.09 -43.06 -6.83
N GLY A 604 -18.06 -44.31 -6.37
CA GLY A 604 -17.02 -45.29 -6.67
C GLY A 604 -15.73 -45.12 -5.85
N THR A 605 -15.59 -44.05 -5.07
CA THR A 605 -14.46 -43.85 -4.17
C THR A 605 -14.72 -44.53 -2.83
N THR A 606 -13.73 -45.27 -2.34
CA THR A 606 -13.76 -45.83 -0.98
C THR A 606 -13.29 -44.79 0.02
N TYR A 607 -14.14 -44.55 1.01
CA TYR A 607 -13.83 -43.72 2.16
C TYR A 607 -13.64 -44.61 3.38
N PHE A 608 -12.77 -44.16 4.27
CA PHE A 608 -12.51 -44.79 5.56
C PHE A 608 -12.93 -43.84 6.66
N PHE A 609 -13.37 -44.37 7.79
CA PHE A 609 -13.56 -43.54 8.96
C PHE A 609 -13.14 -44.29 10.22
N ALA A 610 -12.64 -43.50 11.16
CA ALA A 610 -12.10 -43.97 12.42
C ALA A 610 -12.93 -43.41 13.57
N VAL A 611 -13.26 -44.28 14.52
CA VAL A 611 -13.80 -43.88 15.82
C VAL A 611 -12.70 -44.07 16.86
N ASP A 612 -12.39 -43.01 17.59
CA ASP A 612 -11.40 -42.98 18.67
C ASP A 612 -11.98 -42.24 19.88
N GLY A 613 -11.19 -41.99 20.93
CA GLY A 613 -11.63 -41.26 22.11
C GLY A 613 -10.79 -40.07 22.50
N TYR A 614 -11.45 -39.00 22.94
CA TYR A 614 -10.80 -37.78 23.38
C TYR A 614 -9.92 -38.03 24.61
N GLY A 615 -8.68 -37.55 24.57
CA GLY A 615 -7.72 -37.72 25.65
C GLY A 615 -7.36 -39.18 25.95
N GLY A 616 -7.47 -40.08 24.96
CA GLY A 616 -7.17 -41.51 25.12
C GLY A 616 -8.25 -42.32 25.85
N LYS A 617 -9.45 -41.75 26.03
CA LYS A 617 -10.60 -42.48 26.60
C LYS A 617 -10.99 -43.65 25.69
N LYS A 618 -11.39 -44.77 26.29
CA LYS A 618 -11.82 -45.96 25.56
C LYS A 618 -13.11 -46.52 26.14
N GLY A 619 -13.96 -47.11 25.30
CA GLY A 619 -15.28 -47.55 25.73
C GLY A 619 -16.06 -48.35 24.71
N SER A 620 -17.35 -48.51 24.97
CA SER A 620 -18.33 -49.12 24.06
C SER A 620 -18.72 -48.09 23.00
N VAL A 621 -18.55 -48.47 21.73
CA VAL A 621 -18.86 -47.63 20.57
C VAL A 621 -20.22 -48.01 20.02
N VAL A 622 -21.05 -47.00 19.79
CA VAL A 622 -22.23 -47.08 18.94
C VAL A 622 -21.95 -46.25 17.70
N LEU A 623 -22.20 -46.80 16.52
CA LEU A 623 -22.05 -46.10 15.25
C LEU A 623 -23.39 -46.10 14.51
N ASN A 624 -23.93 -44.92 14.25
CA ASN A 624 -25.13 -44.71 13.45
C ASN A 624 -24.72 -44.10 12.11
N TRP A 625 -25.30 -44.56 11.00
CA TRP A 625 -25.09 -43.93 9.70
C TRP A 625 -26.36 -43.92 8.85
N ARG A 626 -26.47 -42.94 7.96
CA ARG A 626 -27.61 -42.72 7.05
C ARG A 626 -27.14 -42.19 5.70
N PHE A 627 -27.69 -42.74 4.61
CA PHE A 627 -27.47 -42.25 3.24
C PHE A 627 -28.71 -41.53 2.69
N THR A 628 -28.50 -40.44 1.95
CA THR A 628 -29.53 -39.69 1.22
C THR A 628 -29.08 -39.46 -0.22
N GLU A 629 -29.76 -40.05 -1.22
CA GLU A 629 -29.40 -39.92 -2.64
C GLU A 629 -29.57 -38.48 -3.16
N ALA A 630 -28.61 -38.02 -3.97
CA ALA A 630 -28.62 -36.71 -4.60
C ALA A 630 -29.56 -36.69 -5.81
N PRO A 631 -30.29 -35.58 -6.07
CA PRO A 631 -31.08 -35.44 -7.29
C PRO A 631 -30.18 -35.47 -8.54
N PRO A 632 -30.68 -35.98 -9.69
CA PRO A 632 -29.89 -36.08 -10.92
C PRO A 632 -29.47 -34.70 -11.45
N THR A 633 -28.25 -34.61 -11.99
CA THR A 633 -27.72 -33.38 -12.59
C THR A 633 -28.35 -33.15 -13.97
N LEU A 634 -28.73 -31.90 -14.24
CA LEU A 634 -29.31 -31.44 -15.50
C LEU A 634 -28.33 -30.50 -16.21
N LYS A 635 -28.52 -30.30 -17.51
CA LYS A 635 -27.79 -29.24 -18.23
C LYS A 635 -28.09 -27.88 -17.60
N PRO A 636 -27.16 -26.91 -17.63
CA PRO A 636 -27.43 -25.56 -17.15
C PRO A 636 -28.56 -24.94 -17.99
N SER A 637 -29.29 -24.01 -17.39
CA SER A 637 -30.13 -23.08 -18.15
C SER A 637 -29.25 -22.18 -19.06
N VAL A 638 -29.86 -21.48 -20.02
CA VAL A 638 -29.10 -20.61 -20.92
C VAL A 638 -28.47 -19.42 -20.16
N PRO A 639 -27.26 -18.98 -20.52
CA PRO A 639 -26.71 -17.70 -20.08
C PRO A 639 -27.66 -16.54 -20.44
N ARG A 640 -27.68 -15.50 -19.62
CA ARG A 640 -28.64 -14.38 -19.75
C ARG A 640 -27.92 -13.06 -20.03
N SER A 641 -28.65 -12.07 -20.54
CA SER A 641 -28.16 -10.69 -20.72
C SER A 641 -26.84 -10.61 -21.52
N VAL A 642 -26.78 -11.34 -22.63
CA VAL A 642 -25.62 -11.32 -23.54
C VAL A 642 -25.55 -9.98 -24.25
N ARG A 643 -24.39 -9.33 -24.15
CA ARG A 643 -24.08 -8.04 -24.75
C ARG A 643 -22.66 -8.06 -25.27
N ALA A 644 -22.36 -7.23 -26.23
CA ALA A 644 -21.03 -7.15 -26.82
C ALA A 644 -20.59 -5.71 -26.97
N VAL A 645 -19.27 -5.49 -26.92
CA VAL A 645 -18.65 -4.19 -27.13
C VAL A 645 -17.62 -4.34 -28.24
N ALA A 646 -17.84 -3.61 -29.34
CA ALA A 646 -16.95 -3.64 -30.49
C ALA A 646 -15.60 -2.98 -30.17
N GLY A 647 -14.52 -3.63 -30.60
CA GLY A 647 -13.18 -3.06 -30.66
C GLY A 647 -12.63 -3.14 -32.10
N ASN A 648 -11.32 -2.98 -32.25
CA ASN A 648 -10.65 -3.11 -33.54
C ASN A 648 -10.39 -4.59 -33.88
N GLY A 649 -11.09 -5.10 -34.89
CA GLY A 649 -10.96 -6.49 -35.34
C GLY A 649 -11.44 -7.52 -34.31
N LEU A 650 -12.18 -7.08 -33.29
CA LEU A 650 -12.69 -7.91 -32.20
C LEU A 650 -13.97 -7.34 -31.60
N ALA A 651 -14.66 -8.16 -30.80
CA ALA A 651 -15.69 -7.68 -29.89
C ALA A 651 -15.57 -8.42 -28.55
N THR A 652 -15.65 -7.68 -27.45
CA THR A 652 -15.70 -8.26 -26.11
C THR A 652 -17.14 -8.52 -25.72
N VAL A 653 -17.46 -9.79 -25.49
CA VAL A 653 -18.80 -10.27 -25.15
C VAL A 653 -18.89 -10.42 -23.64
N TYR A 654 -20.04 -10.10 -23.07
CA TYR A 654 -20.35 -10.19 -21.66
C TYR A 654 -21.72 -10.83 -21.47
N TRP A 655 -21.91 -11.55 -20.38
CA TRP A 655 -23.18 -12.19 -20.04
C TRP A 655 -23.37 -12.27 -18.53
N THR A 656 -24.51 -12.80 -18.10
CA THR A 656 -24.77 -13.21 -16.73
C THR A 656 -24.93 -14.71 -16.68
N ALA A 657 -24.56 -15.31 -15.54
CA ALA A 657 -24.65 -16.74 -15.36
C ALA A 657 -26.10 -17.26 -15.57
N PRO A 658 -26.25 -18.53 -16.01
CA PRO A 658 -27.51 -19.25 -16.00
C PRO A 658 -28.27 -19.06 -14.68
N GLU A 659 -29.59 -18.96 -14.75
CA GLU A 659 -30.44 -18.86 -13.55
C GLU A 659 -30.30 -20.11 -12.66
N ASN A 660 -30.14 -21.27 -13.30
CA ASN A 660 -29.81 -22.53 -12.66
C ASN A 660 -28.61 -23.19 -13.37
N ASN A 661 -27.64 -23.67 -12.59
CA ASN A 661 -26.48 -24.42 -13.05
C ASN A 661 -26.76 -25.91 -13.32
N GLY A 662 -27.99 -26.37 -13.12
CA GLY A 662 -28.41 -27.75 -13.32
C GLY A 662 -27.96 -28.70 -12.21
N GLY A 663 -27.57 -28.19 -11.04
CA GLY A 663 -27.09 -29.01 -9.93
C GLY A 663 -25.63 -29.48 -10.08
N ALA A 664 -24.90 -28.97 -11.07
CA ALA A 664 -23.47 -29.20 -11.25
C ALA A 664 -22.74 -27.89 -11.58
N ALA A 665 -21.47 -27.77 -11.18
CA ALA A 665 -20.67 -26.58 -11.43
C ALA A 665 -20.52 -26.31 -12.94
N ILE A 666 -20.66 -25.05 -13.35
CA ILE A 666 -20.40 -24.64 -14.74
C ILE A 666 -18.89 -24.61 -14.94
N THR A 667 -18.42 -25.42 -15.89
CA THR A 667 -17.01 -25.61 -16.21
C THR A 667 -16.55 -24.77 -17.39
N ALA A 668 -17.47 -24.36 -18.27
CA ALA A 668 -17.14 -23.50 -19.40
C ALA A 668 -18.29 -22.62 -19.88
N TYR A 669 -17.93 -21.47 -20.43
CA TYR A 669 -18.79 -20.66 -21.30
C TYR A 669 -18.21 -20.59 -22.71
N THR A 670 -19.06 -20.48 -23.72
CA THR A 670 -18.62 -20.26 -25.11
C THR A 670 -19.49 -19.22 -25.77
N ALA A 671 -18.91 -18.07 -26.14
CA ALA A 671 -19.56 -17.04 -26.93
C ALA A 671 -19.27 -17.27 -28.41
N THR A 672 -20.30 -17.15 -29.25
CA THR A 672 -20.23 -17.39 -30.71
C THR A 672 -20.74 -16.17 -31.45
N ALA A 673 -19.93 -15.65 -32.38
CA ALA A 673 -20.27 -14.53 -33.24
C ALA A 673 -21.04 -14.98 -34.49
N SER A 674 -22.01 -14.18 -34.90
CA SER A 674 -22.70 -14.28 -36.19
C SER A 674 -22.68 -12.92 -36.88
N PRO A 675 -22.27 -12.81 -38.16
CA PRO A 675 -21.86 -13.89 -39.05
C PRO A 675 -20.44 -14.43 -38.74
N GLY A 676 -20.04 -15.52 -39.39
CA GLY A 676 -18.65 -16.00 -39.38
C GLY A 676 -18.26 -16.98 -38.27
N GLY A 677 -19.11 -17.22 -37.27
CA GLY A 677 -18.96 -18.33 -36.32
C GLY A 677 -17.72 -18.29 -35.43
N ARG A 678 -17.05 -17.13 -35.32
CA ARG A 678 -15.88 -16.96 -34.46
C ARG A 678 -16.29 -17.13 -32.99
N THR A 679 -15.50 -17.83 -32.20
CA THR A 679 -15.83 -18.12 -30.81
C THR A 679 -14.75 -17.67 -29.84
N CYS A 680 -15.16 -17.38 -28.60
CA CYS A 680 -14.27 -17.35 -27.44
C CYS A 680 -14.87 -18.18 -26.32
N ALA A 681 -14.02 -18.76 -25.47
CA ALA A 681 -14.46 -19.60 -24.35
C ALA A 681 -13.74 -19.21 -23.06
N THR A 682 -14.41 -19.45 -21.93
CA THR A 682 -13.89 -19.15 -20.58
C THR A 682 -14.19 -20.30 -19.64
N ALA A 683 -13.35 -20.47 -18.62
CA ALA A 683 -13.59 -21.38 -17.50
C ALA A 683 -14.13 -20.60 -16.28
N GLY A 684 -15.32 -20.00 -16.43
CA GLY A 684 -16.04 -19.32 -15.34
C GLY A 684 -16.17 -17.80 -15.48
N ALA A 685 -15.28 -17.13 -16.21
CA ALA A 685 -15.39 -15.69 -16.46
C ALA A 685 -16.65 -15.37 -17.30
N LEU A 686 -17.42 -14.37 -16.90
CA LEU A 686 -18.65 -13.96 -17.58
C LEU A 686 -18.40 -13.00 -18.76
N THR A 687 -17.20 -13.05 -19.32
CA THR A 687 -16.77 -12.23 -20.44
C THR A 687 -15.67 -12.92 -21.26
N CYS A 688 -15.68 -12.72 -22.58
CA CYS A 688 -14.54 -13.05 -23.42
C CYS A 688 -14.46 -12.20 -24.68
N ALA A 689 -13.26 -11.99 -25.20
CA ALA A 689 -13.03 -11.29 -26.46
C ALA A 689 -13.06 -12.26 -27.65
N VAL A 690 -14.00 -12.05 -28.57
CA VAL A 690 -14.00 -12.72 -29.88
C VAL A 690 -13.13 -11.89 -30.83
N SER A 691 -11.96 -12.42 -31.17
CA SER A 691 -11.01 -11.78 -32.09
C SER A 691 -11.14 -12.28 -33.53
N GLY A 692 -10.51 -11.57 -34.46
CA GLY A 692 -10.55 -11.90 -35.89
C GLY A 692 -11.88 -11.58 -36.55
N LEU A 693 -12.60 -10.59 -36.02
CA LEU A 693 -13.79 -9.99 -36.63
C LEU A 693 -13.38 -8.97 -37.70
N THR A 694 -14.26 -8.74 -38.67
CA THR A 694 -14.02 -7.80 -39.77
C THR A 694 -14.59 -6.43 -39.41
N ASN A 695 -13.74 -5.40 -39.41
CA ASN A 695 -14.18 -4.03 -39.19
C ASN A 695 -15.18 -3.59 -40.27
N GLY A 696 -16.23 -2.86 -39.87
CA GLY A 696 -17.35 -2.45 -40.71
C GLY A 696 -18.46 -3.50 -40.87
N THR A 697 -18.28 -4.73 -40.38
CA THR A 697 -19.32 -5.77 -40.39
C THR A 697 -20.04 -5.81 -39.04
N ALA A 698 -21.37 -5.84 -39.04
CA ALA A 698 -22.16 -5.97 -37.82
C ALA A 698 -22.21 -7.44 -37.35
N TYR A 699 -21.96 -7.68 -36.06
CA TYR A 699 -21.98 -9.00 -35.42
C TYR A 699 -22.94 -9.04 -34.22
N THR A 700 -23.66 -10.15 -34.08
CA THR A 700 -24.41 -10.52 -32.86
C THR A 700 -23.77 -11.73 -32.19
N PHE A 701 -23.95 -11.90 -30.89
CA PHE A 701 -23.28 -12.94 -30.12
C PHE A 701 -24.26 -13.77 -29.28
N THR A 702 -24.11 -15.09 -29.28
CA THR A 702 -24.84 -16.01 -28.39
C THR A 702 -23.86 -16.74 -27.48
N VAL A 703 -24.26 -17.07 -26.25
CA VAL A 703 -23.41 -17.75 -25.27
C VAL A 703 -24.08 -19.04 -24.79
N THR A 704 -23.29 -20.10 -24.63
CA THR A 704 -23.70 -21.35 -23.98
C THR A 704 -22.90 -21.58 -22.70
N ALA A 705 -23.49 -22.27 -21.72
CA ALA A 705 -22.81 -22.72 -20.50
C ALA A 705 -22.71 -24.25 -20.48
N THR A 706 -21.60 -24.80 -20.00
CA THR A 706 -21.37 -26.24 -19.92
C THR A 706 -21.11 -26.65 -18.47
N ASN A 707 -21.79 -27.69 -18.00
CA ASN A 707 -21.46 -28.41 -16.76
C ASN A 707 -21.19 -29.89 -17.08
N SER A 708 -21.06 -30.74 -16.06
CA SER A 708 -20.84 -32.18 -16.24
C SER A 708 -22.00 -32.93 -16.90
N ALA A 709 -23.23 -32.41 -16.85
CA ALA A 709 -24.40 -32.97 -17.54
C ALA A 709 -24.51 -32.50 -19.02
N GLY A 710 -23.71 -31.52 -19.43
CA GLY A 710 -23.55 -31.06 -20.81
C GLY A 710 -23.73 -29.57 -21.00
N THR A 711 -23.79 -29.17 -22.27
CA THR A 711 -23.94 -27.76 -22.69
C THR A 711 -25.41 -27.36 -22.77
N SER A 712 -25.72 -26.17 -22.25
CA SER A 712 -27.01 -25.50 -22.33
C SER A 712 -27.39 -25.21 -23.78
N ASP A 713 -28.65 -24.85 -24.02
CA ASP A 713 -29.02 -24.17 -25.26
C ASP A 713 -28.32 -22.80 -25.36
N SER A 714 -28.26 -22.24 -26.58
CA SER A 714 -27.72 -20.90 -26.81
C SER A 714 -28.61 -19.83 -26.17
N SER A 715 -27.99 -18.83 -25.56
CA SER A 715 -28.69 -17.63 -25.11
C SER A 715 -29.42 -16.93 -26.27
N ALA A 716 -30.31 -15.99 -25.93
CA ALA A 716 -30.70 -14.95 -26.87
C ALA A 716 -29.45 -14.22 -27.40
N ALA A 717 -29.49 -13.83 -28.68
CA ALA A 717 -28.40 -13.08 -29.30
C ALA A 717 -28.30 -11.67 -28.69
N SER A 718 -27.08 -11.17 -28.56
CA SER A 718 -26.85 -9.76 -28.23
C SER A 718 -27.39 -8.84 -29.32
N ASP A 719 -27.54 -7.56 -28.98
CA ASP A 719 -27.63 -6.51 -29.99
C ASP A 719 -26.39 -6.52 -30.91
N ALA A 720 -26.58 -6.05 -32.14
CA ALA A 720 -25.53 -6.06 -33.14
C ALA A 720 -24.49 -4.97 -32.85
N VAL A 721 -23.21 -5.33 -32.85
CA VAL A 721 -22.08 -4.38 -32.75
C VAL A 721 -21.18 -4.48 -33.97
N THR A 722 -20.64 -3.34 -34.40
CA THR A 722 -19.79 -3.26 -35.59
C THR A 722 -18.37 -2.89 -35.18
N PRO A 723 -17.41 -3.83 -35.20
CA PRO A 723 -15.98 -3.55 -35.05
C PRO A 723 -15.54 -2.44 -36.02
N ARG A 724 -14.61 -1.59 -35.59
CA ARG A 724 -14.08 -0.48 -36.39
C ARG A 724 -12.58 -0.36 -36.16
N ASN A 725 -11.86 0.13 -37.17
CA ASN A 725 -10.45 0.44 -37.02
C ASN A 725 -10.25 1.49 -35.92
N ASP A 726 -9.17 1.37 -35.14
CA ASP A 726 -8.69 2.47 -34.33
C ASP A 726 -8.32 3.63 -35.27
N SER A 727 -8.82 4.84 -34.98
CA SER A 727 -8.67 6.00 -35.86
C SER A 727 -7.53 6.90 -35.38
N THR A 728 -6.54 7.12 -36.23
CA THR A 728 -5.50 8.13 -36.04
C THR A 728 -5.95 9.54 -36.42
N ASP A 729 -7.12 9.71 -37.04
CA ASP A 729 -7.57 10.98 -37.63
C ASP A 729 -8.24 11.93 -36.61
N GLY A 730 -8.31 11.50 -35.35
CA GLY A 730 -8.98 12.18 -34.24
C GLY A 730 -10.51 12.25 -34.41
N VAL A 731 -11.24 12.32 -33.29
CA VAL A 731 -12.68 12.65 -33.29
C VAL A 731 -12.89 14.04 -32.70
N ALA A 732 -13.91 14.77 -33.14
CA ALA A 732 -14.29 16.03 -32.51
C ALA A 732 -14.79 15.73 -31.08
N PRO A 733 -14.10 16.20 -30.02
CA PRO A 733 -14.49 15.94 -28.65
C PRO A 733 -15.66 16.84 -28.27
N LEU A 734 -16.70 16.25 -27.66
CA LEU A 734 -17.86 17.00 -27.16
C LEU A 734 -17.66 17.58 -25.75
N SER A 735 -16.49 17.32 -25.15
CA SER A 735 -16.04 17.85 -23.87
C SER A 735 -14.59 18.27 -23.99
N TRP A 736 -14.26 19.48 -23.53
CA TRP A 736 -12.87 19.98 -23.52
C TRP A 736 -11.95 19.06 -22.71
N GLY A 737 -12.48 18.33 -21.71
CA GLY A 737 -11.68 17.41 -20.92
C GLY A 737 -11.14 16.26 -21.76
N LEU A 738 -11.94 15.74 -22.69
CA LEU A 738 -11.52 14.71 -23.63
C LEU A 738 -10.45 15.24 -24.59
N ASP A 739 -10.64 16.47 -25.09
CA ASP A 739 -9.66 17.20 -25.92
C ASP A 739 -8.34 17.48 -25.18
N ARG A 740 -8.39 17.72 -23.87
CA ARG A 740 -7.20 18.07 -23.09
C ARG A 740 -6.31 16.86 -22.84
N VAL A 741 -6.88 15.67 -22.63
CA VAL A 741 -6.09 14.54 -22.11
C VAL A 741 -5.15 13.90 -23.15
N ASP A 742 -5.31 14.11 -24.45
CA ASP A 742 -4.36 13.62 -25.47
C ASP A 742 -3.39 14.69 -25.98
N GLN A 743 -3.40 15.89 -25.36
CA GLN A 743 -2.54 17.01 -25.72
C GLN A 743 -1.49 17.29 -24.64
N ARG A 744 -0.29 17.72 -25.04
CA ARG A 744 0.78 18.09 -24.09
C ARG A 744 0.77 19.58 -23.75
N ALA A 745 0.36 20.44 -24.68
CA ALA A 745 0.34 21.89 -24.50
C ALA A 745 -0.98 22.50 -24.99
N LEU A 746 -1.32 23.67 -24.45
CA LEU A 746 -2.36 24.54 -24.99
C LEU A 746 -1.81 25.33 -26.20
N PRO A 747 -2.67 25.82 -27.12
CA PRO A 747 -4.13 25.72 -27.13
C PRO A 747 -4.64 24.34 -27.56
N LEU A 748 -5.87 24.01 -27.17
CA LEU A 748 -6.55 22.78 -27.60
C LEU A 748 -6.89 22.82 -29.09
N ASP A 749 -6.79 21.68 -29.76
CA ASP A 749 -7.02 21.54 -31.20
C ASP A 749 -8.43 21.04 -31.58
N SER A 750 -9.32 20.82 -30.61
CA SER A 750 -10.67 20.28 -30.83
C SER A 750 -10.66 18.91 -31.48
N ARG A 751 -9.67 18.07 -31.15
CA ARG A 751 -9.55 16.68 -31.61
C ARG A 751 -9.10 15.78 -30.47
N TYR A 752 -9.72 14.61 -30.39
CA TYR A 752 -9.27 13.54 -29.51
C TYR A 752 -8.80 12.33 -30.30
N THR A 753 -7.54 11.95 -30.11
CA THR A 753 -6.85 10.85 -30.76
C THR A 753 -7.12 9.54 -30.01
N ARG A 754 -7.72 8.55 -30.69
CA ARG A 754 -8.05 7.25 -30.10
C ARG A 754 -7.13 6.17 -30.65
N THR A 755 -6.02 5.95 -29.96
CA THR A 755 -5.08 4.84 -30.25
C THR A 755 -5.52 3.52 -29.64
N GLN A 756 -6.34 3.56 -28.60
CA GLN A 756 -6.98 2.43 -27.94
C GLN A 756 -8.42 2.80 -27.58
N SER A 757 -9.25 1.79 -27.32
CA SER A 757 -10.67 1.99 -27.00
C SER A 757 -11.07 1.54 -25.58
N GLY A 758 -10.19 0.84 -24.84
CA GLY A 758 -10.54 0.26 -23.54
C GLY A 758 -11.28 -1.08 -23.65
N ALA A 759 -11.33 -1.68 -24.84
CA ALA A 759 -11.97 -2.97 -25.05
C ALA A 759 -11.35 -4.06 -24.18
N GLY A 760 -12.18 -4.92 -23.59
CA GLY A 760 -11.70 -6.00 -22.71
C GLY A 760 -11.49 -5.58 -21.25
N VAL A 761 -11.67 -4.31 -20.91
CA VAL A 761 -11.53 -3.80 -19.53
C VAL A 761 -12.91 -3.56 -18.91
N THR A 762 -13.05 -3.96 -17.65
CA THR A 762 -14.23 -3.66 -16.84
C THR A 762 -13.97 -2.42 -15.98
N ALA A 763 -14.85 -1.43 -16.06
CA ALA A 763 -14.84 -0.23 -15.25
C ALA A 763 -15.99 -0.27 -14.22
N TYR A 764 -15.65 -0.49 -12.96
CA TYR A 764 -16.59 -0.38 -11.85
C TYR A 764 -16.81 1.09 -11.51
N VAL A 765 -18.08 1.53 -11.53
CA VAL A 765 -18.48 2.90 -11.19
C VAL A 765 -19.11 2.86 -9.80
N VAL A 766 -18.30 3.16 -8.78
CA VAL A 766 -18.73 3.17 -7.37
C VAL A 766 -19.32 4.54 -7.05
N ASP A 767 -20.64 4.68 -7.17
CA ASP A 767 -21.33 5.97 -7.16
C ASP A 767 -22.84 5.86 -6.83
N THR A 768 -23.66 6.71 -7.44
CA THR A 768 -25.12 6.84 -7.33
C THR A 768 -25.93 5.92 -8.25
N GLY A 769 -25.24 5.03 -8.99
CA GLY A 769 -25.81 4.17 -10.03
C GLY A 769 -25.44 4.64 -11.44
N VAL A 770 -25.88 3.90 -12.46
CA VAL A 770 -25.70 4.28 -13.87
C VAL A 770 -27.01 4.05 -14.61
N ARG A 771 -27.48 5.03 -15.38
CA ARG A 771 -28.61 4.85 -16.29
C ARG A 771 -28.24 3.91 -17.43
N SER A 772 -28.69 2.66 -17.35
CA SER A 772 -28.26 1.60 -18.27
C SER A 772 -28.73 1.80 -19.71
N THR A 773 -29.84 2.53 -19.89
CA THR A 773 -30.47 2.82 -21.19
C THR A 773 -29.88 4.03 -21.91
N HIS A 774 -28.94 4.77 -21.28
CA HIS A 774 -28.40 5.98 -21.86
C HIS A 774 -27.64 5.68 -23.17
N GLY A 775 -27.91 6.45 -24.23
CA GLY A 775 -27.37 6.25 -25.58
C GLY A 775 -25.84 6.25 -25.63
N GLU A 776 -25.19 7.09 -24.82
CA GLU A 776 -23.73 7.09 -24.65
C GLU A 776 -23.15 5.78 -24.10
N LEU A 777 -23.95 4.95 -23.44
CA LEU A 777 -23.52 3.72 -22.75
C LEU A 777 -24.23 2.46 -23.27
N SER A 778 -25.06 2.61 -24.30
CA SER A 778 -25.94 1.57 -24.81
C SER A 778 -25.16 0.29 -25.16
N GLY A 779 -25.64 -0.85 -24.66
CA GLY A 779 -25.00 -2.16 -24.82
C GLY A 779 -23.77 -2.41 -23.94
N ARG A 780 -23.36 -1.44 -23.12
CA ARG A 780 -22.07 -1.47 -22.38
C ARG A 780 -22.22 -1.36 -20.87
N VAL A 781 -23.45 -1.26 -20.36
CA VAL A 781 -23.73 -1.32 -18.92
C VAL A 781 -24.09 -2.75 -18.54
N ALA A 782 -23.34 -3.31 -17.59
CA ALA A 782 -23.51 -4.63 -17.02
C ALA A 782 -24.53 -4.64 -15.88
N ALA A 783 -24.95 -5.85 -15.49
CA ALA A 783 -25.51 -6.05 -14.15
C ALA A 783 -24.44 -5.67 -13.12
N GLY A 784 -24.86 -4.93 -12.10
CA GLY A 784 -23.98 -4.43 -11.05
C GLY A 784 -24.51 -4.74 -9.65
N PHE A 785 -24.09 -3.92 -8.69
CA PHE A 785 -24.43 -4.08 -7.28
C PHE A 785 -25.05 -2.82 -6.70
N SER A 786 -25.96 -2.97 -5.75
CA SER A 786 -26.43 -1.85 -4.96
C SER A 786 -26.61 -2.23 -3.49
N THR A 787 -26.18 -1.35 -2.60
CA THR A 787 -26.50 -1.41 -1.17
C THR A 787 -27.81 -0.70 -0.85
N ILE A 788 -28.36 0.06 -1.80
CA ILE A 788 -29.53 0.90 -1.62
C ILE A 788 -30.80 0.11 -1.99
N SER A 789 -31.59 -0.23 -0.98
CA SER A 789 -32.85 -0.97 -1.15
C SER A 789 -34.04 -0.03 -1.35
N ASP A 790 -34.08 0.66 -2.49
CA ASP A 790 -35.15 1.62 -2.84
C ASP A 790 -35.95 1.23 -4.10
N GLY A 791 -35.70 0.02 -4.62
CA GLY A 791 -36.37 -0.49 -5.82
C GLY A 791 -35.75 -0.04 -7.15
N ASN A 792 -34.80 0.90 -7.16
CA ASN A 792 -34.09 1.31 -8.37
C ASN A 792 -32.95 0.36 -8.76
N GLY A 793 -32.56 -0.56 -7.88
CA GLY A 793 -31.44 -1.46 -8.11
C GLY A 793 -30.17 -0.67 -8.36
N THR A 794 -29.56 -0.84 -9.54
CA THR A 794 -28.31 -0.17 -9.94
C THR A 794 -28.51 1.09 -10.80
N GLU A 795 -29.76 1.41 -11.13
CA GLU A 795 -30.09 2.57 -11.96
C GLU A 795 -29.82 3.88 -11.22
N ASP A 796 -29.33 4.86 -11.98
CA ASP A 796 -29.04 6.19 -11.46
C ASP A 796 -30.31 7.03 -11.32
N CYS A 797 -30.45 7.69 -10.17
CA CYS A 797 -31.54 8.62 -9.85
C CYS A 797 -31.04 9.99 -9.36
N HIS A 798 -29.73 10.25 -9.46
CA HIS A 798 -29.08 11.51 -9.08
C HIS A 798 -28.32 12.16 -10.26
N GLY A 799 -27.81 11.32 -11.18
CA GLY A 799 -27.10 11.73 -12.38
C GLY A 799 -25.61 11.96 -12.18
N HIS A 800 -25.04 11.58 -11.05
CA HIS A 800 -23.59 11.71 -10.83
C HIS A 800 -22.87 10.48 -11.37
N GLY A 801 -23.33 9.27 -11.06
CA GLY A 801 -22.71 8.05 -11.54
C GLY A 801 -22.84 7.85 -13.05
N THR A 802 -23.97 8.25 -13.66
CA THR A 802 -24.13 8.26 -15.13
C THR A 802 -23.15 9.23 -15.80
N HIS A 803 -22.90 10.40 -15.20
CA HIS A 803 -21.95 11.39 -15.70
C HIS A 803 -20.51 10.88 -15.62
N VAL A 804 -20.15 10.26 -14.50
CA VAL A 804 -18.88 9.56 -14.28
C VAL A 804 -18.69 8.43 -15.31
N ALA A 805 -19.68 7.55 -15.46
CA ALA A 805 -19.65 6.46 -16.44
C ALA A 805 -19.49 6.97 -17.88
N GLY A 806 -20.19 8.04 -18.23
CA GLY A 806 -20.05 8.70 -19.53
C GLY A 806 -18.67 9.32 -19.77
N THR A 807 -17.99 9.79 -18.72
CA THR A 807 -16.63 10.36 -18.82
C THR A 807 -15.58 9.25 -18.95
N ILE A 808 -15.79 8.10 -18.31
CA ILE A 808 -14.92 6.93 -18.47
C ILE A 808 -15.09 6.34 -19.87
N ALA A 809 -16.35 6.03 -20.25
CA ALA A 809 -16.63 5.16 -21.38
C ALA A 809 -17.74 5.66 -22.31
N GLY A 810 -18.27 6.87 -22.19
CA GLY A 810 -19.26 7.39 -23.15
C GLY A 810 -18.74 7.32 -24.60
N THR A 811 -19.62 7.03 -25.56
CA THR A 811 -19.23 6.94 -26.97
C THR A 811 -18.61 8.25 -27.49
N ASN A 812 -19.18 9.39 -27.08
CA ASN A 812 -18.76 10.73 -27.50
C ASN A 812 -18.03 11.50 -26.40
N TYR A 813 -18.28 11.19 -25.12
CA TYR A 813 -17.68 11.87 -23.97
C TYR A 813 -16.57 11.08 -23.27
N GLY A 814 -16.44 9.78 -23.56
CA GLY A 814 -15.56 8.87 -22.84
C GLY A 814 -14.15 8.78 -23.41
N VAL A 815 -13.20 8.65 -22.49
CA VAL A 815 -11.79 8.35 -22.79
C VAL A 815 -11.62 6.91 -23.33
N ALA A 816 -12.33 5.95 -22.74
CA ALA A 816 -12.28 4.52 -23.08
C ALA A 816 -13.66 4.02 -23.58
N PRO A 817 -14.08 4.40 -24.80
CA PRO A 817 -15.44 4.19 -25.31
C PRO A 817 -15.83 2.72 -25.59
N ALA A 818 -14.93 1.75 -25.37
CA ALA A 818 -15.20 0.31 -25.48
C ALA A 818 -15.03 -0.43 -24.14
N ALA A 819 -14.78 0.28 -23.03
CA ALA A 819 -14.81 -0.34 -21.71
C ALA A 819 -16.25 -0.74 -21.32
N LEU A 820 -16.38 -1.85 -20.58
CA LEU A 820 -17.65 -2.25 -19.96
C LEU A 820 -17.85 -1.47 -18.66
N ILE A 821 -19.03 -0.89 -18.46
CA ILE A 821 -19.41 -0.26 -17.20
C ILE A 821 -20.14 -1.26 -16.30
N VAL A 822 -19.69 -1.39 -15.05
CA VAL A 822 -20.42 -2.10 -13.99
C VAL A 822 -20.84 -1.09 -12.91
N PRO A 823 -22.15 -0.80 -12.76
CA PRO A 823 -22.61 0.12 -11.73
C PRO A 823 -22.51 -0.50 -10.33
N VAL A 824 -21.87 0.21 -9.39
CA VAL A 824 -21.80 -0.17 -7.98
C VAL A 824 -22.43 0.98 -7.18
N ARG A 825 -23.76 0.89 -7.00
CA ARG A 825 -24.58 1.95 -6.42
C ARG A 825 -24.55 1.90 -4.89
N VAL A 826 -23.77 2.80 -4.30
CA VAL A 826 -23.52 2.93 -2.86
C VAL A 826 -24.05 4.25 -2.27
N MET A 827 -24.67 5.09 -3.11
CA MET A 827 -25.30 6.34 -2.72
C MET A 827 -26.74 6.41 -3.23
N ASN A 828 -27.62 7.02 -2.44
CA ASN A 828 -29.03 7.21 -2.76
C ASN A 828 -29.27 8.37 -3.76
N CYS A 829 -30.53 8.62 -4.11
CA CYS A 829 -30.91 9.66 -5.08
C CYS A 829 -30.59 11.11 -4.64
N SER A 830 -30.26 11.32 -3.37
CA SER A 830 -29.77 12.61 -2.85
C SER A 830 -28.24 12.74 -2.93
N GLY A 831 -27.54 11.75 -3.50
CA GLY A 831 -26.08 11.73 -3.57
C GLY A 831 -25.42 11.43 -2.22
N SER A 832 -26.11 10.74 -1.32
CA SER A 832 -25.62 10.43 0.03
C SER A 832 -25.52 8.92 0.26
N GLY A 833 -24.47 8.48 0.93
CA GLY A 833 -24.22 7.08 1.29
C GLY A 833 -23.29 7.00 2.50
N SER A 834 -23.23 5.83 3.15
CA SER A 834 -22.35 5.60 4.29
C SER A 834 -20.99 5.05 3.88
N THR A 835 -19.97 5.21 4.73
CA THR A 835 -18.67 4.54 4.51
C THR A 835 -18.81 3.02 4.46
N SER A 836 -19.74 2.43 5.22
CA SER A 836 -20.05 1.00 5.17
C SER A 836 -20.64 0.56 3.82
N ASP A 837 -21.47 1.39 3.20
CA ASP A 837 -22.02 1.10 1.86
C ASP A 837 -20.91 1.06 0.81
N ILE A 838 -19.97 2.02 0.88
CA ILE A 838 -18.81 2.06 -0.01
C ILE A 838 -17.93 0.83 0.19
N ILE A 839 -17.64 0.44 1.43
CA ILE A 839 -16.86 -0.77 1.74
C ILE A 839 -17.57 -2.02 1.21
N ALA A 840 -18.88 -2.15 1.41
CA ALA A 840 -19.65 -3.27 0.88
C ALA A 840 -19.62 -3.33 -0.66
N GLY A 841 -19.65 -2.17 -1.33
CA GLY A 841 -19.45 -2.09 -2.77
C GLY A 841 -18.06 -2.57 -3.21
N ILE A 842 -17.00 -2.22 -2.47
CA ILE A 842 -15.64 -2.68 -2.76
C ILE A 842 -15.49 -4.19 -2.49
N ASP A 843 -16.02 -4.69 -1.37
CA ASP A 843 -16.00 -6.12 -1.07
C ASP A 843 -16.79 -6.93 -2.11
N TRP A 844 -17.88 -6.37 -2.64
CA TRP A 844 -18.59 -6.97 -3.78
C TRP A 844 -17.71 -7.03 -5.03
N ILE A 845 -16.98 -5.97 -5.35
CA ILE A 845 -16.02 -5.97 -6.47
C ILE A 845 -15.00 -7.09 -6.28
N ILE A 846 -14.35 -7.20 -5.11
CA ILE A 846 -13.32 -8.22 -4.83
C ILE A 846 -13.88 -9.65 -5.00
N THR A 847 -15.12 -9.88 -4.58
CA THR A 847 -15.74 -11.21 -4.66
C THR A 847 -16.24 -11.58 -6.06
N HIS A 848 -16.47 -10.60 -6.93
CA HIS A 848 -17.03 -10.82 -8.28
C HIS A 848 -16.01 -10.59 -9.39
N HIS A 849 -14.92 -9.91 -9.09
CA HIS A 849 -13.76 -9.79 -9.95
C HIS A 849 -13.08 -11.16 -10.10
N GLN A 850 -12.56 -11.43 -11.28
CA GLN A 850 -11.88 -12.68 -11.60
C GLN A 850 -10.40 -12.37 -11.76
N ALA A 851 -9.56 -13.09 -11.01
CA ALA A 851 -8.11 -12.88 -11.05
C ALA A 851 -7.58 -12.96 -12.49
N GLY A 852 -6.81 -11.94 -12.89
CA GLY A 852 -6.24 -11.83 -14.24
C GLY A 852 -7.16 -11.21 -15.30
N VAL A 853 -8.40 -10.83 -14.94
CA VAL A 853 -9.26 -10.03 -15.83
C VAL A 853 -8.95 -8.55 -15.62
N PRO A 854 -8.68 -7.76 -16.68
CA PRO A 854 -8.38 -6.34 -16.51
C PRO A 854 -9.57 -5.53 -15.96
N ALA A 855 -9.35 -4.81 -14.86
CA ALA A 855 -10.38 -3.98 -14.25
C ALA A 855 -9.84 -2.67 -13.65
N VAL A 856 -10.69 -1.65 -13.71
CA VAL A 856 -10.51 -0.36 -13.03
C VAL A 856 -11.75 -0.08 -12.17
N ALA A 857 -11.55 0.47 -10.98
CA ALA A 857 -12.62 0.96 -10.12
C ALA A 857 -12.48 2.46 -9.93
N ASN A 858 -13.49 3.21 -10.36
CA ASN A 858 -13.53 4.66 -10.17
C ASN A 858 -14.42 4.99 -8.96
N LEU A 859 -13.84 5.65 -7.96
CA LEU A 859 -14.53 6.17 -6.78
C LEU A 859 -14.53 7.70 -6.87
N SER A 860 -15.58 8.24 -7.49
CA SER A 860 -15.81 9.69 -7.59
C SER A 860 -16.46 10.26 -6.32
N LEU A 861 -16.05 9.75 -5.16
CA LEU A 861 -16.61 10.03 -3.84
C LEU A 861 -15.50 10.27 -2.84
N GLY A 862 -15.82 10.90 -1.72
CA GLY A 862 -14.85 11.18 -0.68
C GLY A 862 -15.50 11.71 0.59
N GLY A 863 -14.80 11.56 1.71
CA GLY A 863 -15.28 12.01 3.01
C GLY A 863 -14.14 12.15 4.02
N PRO A 864 -14.48 12.30 5.31
CA PRO A 864 -13.49 12.31 6.38
C PRO A 864 -12.57 11.07 6.31
N ARG A 865 -11.34 11.22 6.81
CA ARG A 865 -10.35 10.14 6.84
C ARG A 865 -10.93 8.89 7.52
N SER A 866 -10.82 7.74 6.86
CA SER A 866 -11.30 6.44 7.34
C SER A 866 -10.29 5.34 7.02
N ALA A 867 -9.67 4.78 8.05
CA ALA A 867 -8.74 3.66 7.90
C ALA A 867 -9.41 2.40 7.32
N ALA A 868 -10.70 2.19 7.64
CA ALA A 868 -11.46 1.04 7.14
C ALA A 868 -11.73 1.15 5.62
N LEU A 869 -12.03 2.35 5.13
CA LEU A 869 -12.23 2.59 3.71
C LEU A 869 -10.92 2.42 2.92
N ASP A 870 -9.83 2.96 3.45
CA ASP A 870 -8.49 2.80 2.86
C ASP A 870 -8.03 1.33 2.83
N LEU A 871 -8.31 0.58 3.91
CA LEU A 871 -8.05 -0.85 3.93
C LEU A 871 -8.91 -1.62 2.92
N ALA A 872 -10.15 -1.19 2.65
CA ALA A 872 -10.97 -1.79 1.60
C ALA A 872 -10.38 -1.50 0.20
N VAL A 873 -9.96 -0.27 -0.05
CA VAL A 873 -9.31 0.12 -1.31
C VAL A 873 -8.02 -0.64 -1.53
N SER A 874 -7.14 -0.75 -0.53
CA SER A 874 -5.89 -1.52 -0.65
C SER A 874 -6.13 -3.02 -0.88
N ARG A 875 -7.18 -3.62 -0.29
CA ARG A 875 -7.60 -4.99 -0.61
C ARG A 875 -8.08 -5.12 -2.06
N GLY A 876 -8.83 -4.14 -2.56
CA GLY A 876 -9.25 -4.10 -3.97
C GLY A 876 -8.08 -3.98 -4.94
N VAL A 877 -7.05 -3.19 -4.58
CA VAL A 877 -5.81 -3.10 -5.35
C VAL A 877 -5.03 -4.42 -5.31
N ALA A 878 -4.97 -5.07 -4.14
CA ALA A 878 -4.31 -6.38 -3.99
C ALA A 878 -5.00 -7.50 -4.80
N ASP A 879 -6.31 -7.39 -5.03
CA ASP A 879 -7.09 -8.28 -5.91
C ASP A 879 -6.79 -8.06 -7.42
N GLY A 880 -6.01 -7.04 -7.75
CA GLY A 880 -5.56 -6.73 -9.12
C GLY A 880 -6.40 -5.67 -9.83
N VAL A 881 -7.38 -5.05 -9.15
CA VAL A 881 -8.18 -3.96 -9.70
C VAL A 881 -7.47 -2.62 -9.54
N THR A 882 -7.39 -1.81 -10.60
CA THR A 882 -6.80 -0.46 -10.49
C THR A 882 -7.80 0.52 -9.88
N PHE A 883 -7.58 0.99 -8.66
CA PHE A 883 -8.45 1.98 -8.01
C PHE A 883 -8.03 3.41 -8.37
N VAL A 884 -8.99 4.20 -8.87
CA VAL A 884 -8.83 5.62 -9.19
C VAL A 884 -9.81 6.42 -8.34
N VAL A 885 -9.30 7.35 -7.56
CA VAL A 885 -10.05 8.04 -6.49
C VAL A 885 -9.99 9.55 -6.65
N ALA A 886 -11.09 10.24 -6.34
CA ALA A 886 -11.14 11.69 -6.34
C ALA A 886 -10.37 12.28 -5.14
N ALA A 887 -9.54 13.30 -5.37
CA ALA A 887 -8.76 13.93 -4.29
C ALA A 887 -9.61 14.67 -3.23
N GLY A 888 -10.83 15.09 -3.60
CA GLY A 888 -11.75 15.87 -2.76
C GLY A 888 -11.81 17.35 -3.14
N ASN A 889 -12.88 18.03 -2.73
CA ASN A 889 -13.26 19.37 -3.22
C ASN A 889 -13.21 20.46 -2.12
N SER A 890 -12.26 20.38 -1.18
CA SER A 890 -12.20 21.26 -0.01
C SER A 890 -10.97 22.17 0.02
N ASN A 891 -10.13 22.17 -1.01
CA ASN A 891 -8.85 22.89 -1.05
C ASN A 891 -7.96 22.61 0.19
N VAL A 892 -7.94 21.35 0.63
CA VAL A 892 -7.09 20.86 1.73
C VAL A 892 -6.10 19.80 1.22
N SER A 893 -5.28 19.25 2.12
CA SER A 893 -4.41 18.13 1.77
C SER A 893 -5.24 16.89 1.41
N ALA A 894 -4.98 16.27 0.26
CA ALA A 894 -5.62 15.01 -0.15
C ALA A 894 -5.34 13.88 0.84
N CYS A 895 -4.20 13.93 1.55
CA CYS A 895 -3.84 12.94 2.57
C CYS A 895 -4.77 12.93 3.79
N THR A 896 -5.56 13.98 4.01
CA THR A 896 -6.44 14.10 5.19
C THR A 896 -7.87 13.60 4.95
N VAL A 897 -8.16 13.05 3.76
CA VAL A 897 -9.49 12.55 3.39
C VAL A 897 -9.37 11.14 2.83
N SER A 898 -10.47 10.38 2.88
CA SER A 898 -10.53 9.02 2.31
C SER A 898 -11.55 8.96 1.18
N PRO A 899 -11.31 8.17 0.12
CA PRO A 899 -10.16 7.27 -0.05
C PRO A 899 -8.87 7.91 -0.60
N ALA A 900 -8.83 9.23 -0.84
CA ALA A 900 -7.67 9.92 -1.43
C ALA A 900 -6.34 9.81 -0.66
N GLY A 901 -6.38 9.48 0.63
CA GLY A 901 -5.21 9.27 1.47
C GLY A 901 -4.62 7.86 1.39
N GLU A 902 -5.21 6.94 0.62
CA GLU A 902 -4.74 5.56 0.47
C GLU A 902 -3.64 5.48 -0.61
N PRO A 903 -2.37 5.17 -0.26
CA PRO A 903 -1.24 5.28 -1.20
C PRO A 903 -1.26 4.29 -2.36
N SER A 904 -2.03 3.19 -2.27
CA SER A 904 -2.12 2.19 -3.33
C SER A 904 -3.10 2.56 -4.45
N ALA A 905 -3.96 3.56 -4.25
CA ALA A 905 -4.87 4.08 -5.27
C ALA A 905 -4.27 5.26 -6.03
N ILE A 906 -4.76 5.51 -7.25
CA ILE A 906 -4.39 6.69 -8.03
C ILE A 906 -5.30 7.84 -7.63
N THR A 907 -4.75 8.82 -6.93
CA THR A 907 -5.49 9.99 -6.43
C THR A 907 -5.44 11.14 -7.40
N VAL A 908 -6.63 11.63 -7.79
CA VAL A 908 -6.78 12.54 -8.92
C VAL A 908 -7.26 13.93 -8.50
N GLY A 909 -6.41 14.93 -8.77
CA GLY A 909 -6.74 16.35 -8.66
C GLY A 909 -7.47 16.90 -9.89
N SER A 910 -8.14 18.03 -9.73
CA SER A 910 -8.92 18.68 -10.79
C SER A 910 -8.22 19.90 -11.37
N THR A 911 -8.29 20.07 -12.70
CA THR A 911 -7.89 21.29 -13.42
C THR A 911 -9.05 22.01 -14.10
N THR A 912 -8.82 23.26 -14.44
CA THR A 912 -9.60 24.06 -15.40
C THR A 912 -9.12 23.79 -16.84
N SER A 913 -9.84 24.32 -17.82
CA SER A 913 -9.46 24.26 -19.24
C SER A 913 -8.21 25.06 -19.61
N THR A 914 -7.68 25.84 -18.66
CA THR A 914 -6.47 26.67 -18.80
C THR A 914 -5.27 26.07 -18.07
N ASP A 915 -5.36 24.80 -17.66
CA ASP A 915 -4.37 24.10 -16.85
C ASP A 915 -4.13 24.74 -15.47
N ASP A 916 -5.04 25.54 -14.94
CA ASP A 916 -5.00 25.93 -13.53
C ASP A 916 -5.53 24.78 -12.68
N ARG A 917 -4.93 24.54 -11.51
CA ARG A 917 -5.59 23.71 -10.50
C ARG A 917 -6.94 24.35 -10.15
N SER A 918 -8.01 23.56 -10.22
CA SER A 918 -9.33 24.01 -9.78
C SER A 918 -9.27 24.47 -8.33
N SER A 919 -9.84 25.64 -8.03
CA SER A 919 -9.77 26.25 -6.70
C SER A 919 -10.28 25.36 -5.56
N PHE A 920 -11.21 24.46 -5.85
CA PHE A 920 -11.75 23.48 -4.90
C PHE A 920 -10.89 22.22 -4.74
N SER A 921 -10.01 21.89 -5.70
CA SER A 921 -9.30 20.61 -5.70
C SER A 921 -8.42 20.48 -4.46
N ASN A 922 -8.50 19.38 -3.75
CA ASN A 922 -7.48 19.04 -2.76
C ASN A 922 -6.10 18.88 -3.45
N PHE A 923 -5.03 19.04 -2.68
CA PHE A 923 -3.64 19.08 -3.15
C PHE A 923 -2.70 18.33 -2.17
N GLY A 924 -1.40 18.26 -2.44
CA GLY A 924 -0.40 17.71 -1.51
C GLY A 924 0.15 16.34 -1.92
N SER A 925 0.95 15.74 -1.04
CA SER A 925 1.81 14.59 -1.38
C SER A 925 1.09 13.29 -1.72
N CYS A 926 -0.19 13.17 -1.39
CA CYS A 926 -1.01 12.00 -1.76
C CYS A 926 -1.71 12.18 -3.12
N LEU A 927 -1.52 13.32 -3.80
CA LEU A 927 -2.04 13.54 -5.14
C LEU A 927 -1.03 13.04 -6.17
N ASP A 928 -1.45 12.09 -7.01
CA ASP A 928 -0.58 11.45 -8.00
C ASP A 928 -0.57 12.19 -9.35
N VAL A 929 -1.75 12.64 -9.77
CA VAL A 929 -1.96 13.24 -11.10
C VAL A 929 -3.17 14.17 -11.09
N PHE A 930 -3.13 15.18 -11.95
CA PHE A 930 -4.24 16.07 -12.26
C PHE A 930 -4.96 15.62 -13.53
N ALA A 931 -6.25 15.92 -13.61
CA ALA A 931 -7.04 15.73 -14.83
C ALA A 931 -8.16 16.79 -14.94
N PRO A 932 -8.74 16.98 -16.14
CA PRO A 932 -9.87 17.86 -16.36
C PRO A 932 -11.04 17.59 -15.40
N GLY A 933 -11.38 18.56 -14.55
CA GLY A 933 -12.48 18.40 -13.59
C GLY A 933 -13.38 19.61 -13.42
N SER A 934 -13.14 20.71 -14.14
CA SER A 934 -14.00 21.90 -14.13
C SER A 934 -14.88 21.97 -15.38
N SER A 935 -16.18 22.16 -15.21
CA SER A 935 -17.10 22.35 -16.33
C SER A 935 -17.05 21.20 -17.35
N ILE A 936 -17.04 19.95 -16.86
CA ILE A 936 -16.99 18.75 -17.69
C ILE A 936 -18.41 18.37 -18.13
N VAL A 937 -18.62 18.27 -19.43
CA VAL A 937 -19.87 17.81 -20.04
C VAL A 937 -19.81 16.29 -20.21
N SER A 938 -20.86 15.59 -19.76
CA SER A 938 -21.03 14.14 -19.97
C SER A 938 -22.51 13.77 -19.85
N ALA A 939 -22.82 12.48 -20.00
CA ALA A 939 -24.16 11.89 -19.89
C ALA A 939 -24.86 12.26 -18.57
N ASP A 940 -26.19 12.41 -18.61
CA ASP A 940 -27.03 12.66 -17.44
C ASP A 940 -28.19 11.66 -17.38
N HIS A 941 -28.59 11.31 -16.16
CA HIS A 941 -29.63 10.32 -15.94
C HIS A 941 -31.06 10.78 -16.30
N SER A 942 -31.32 12.05 -16.62
CA SER A 942 -32.69 12.55 -16.81
C SER A 942 -33.38 12.04 -18.08
N SER A 943 -32.63 11.64 -19.11
CA SER A 943 -33.14 10.94 -20.30
C SER A 943 -32.04 10.10 -20.94
N ASP A 944 -32.37 9.30 -21.96
CA ASP A 944 -31.38 8.46 -22.66
C ASP A 944 -30.40 9.26 -23.55
N SER A 945 -30.58 10.58 -23.67
CA SER A 945 -29.70 11.45 -24.46
C SER A 945 -29.32 12.73 -23.71
N ALA A 946 -29.66 12.82 -22.42
CA ALA A 946 -29.42 14.02 -21.64
C ALA A 946 -27.93 14.21 -21.35
N THR A 947 -27.49 15.45 -21.30
CA THR A 947 -26.12 15.78 -20.90
C THR A 947 -26.15 16.83 -19.80
N ARG A 948 -25.09 16.86 -19.00
CA ARG A 948 -24.94 17.83 -17.92
C ARG A 948 -23.50 18.24 -17.74
N THR A 949 -23.31 19.51 -17.41
CA THR A 949 -22.01 20.06 -17.02
C THR A 949 -21.85 19.98 -15.51
N ARG A 950 -20.75 19.37 -15.04
CA ARG A 950 -20.42 19.27 -13.60
C ARG A 950 -18.96 19.63 -13.37
N SER A 951 -18.66 20.05 -12.13
CA SER A 951 -17.30 20.37 -11.68
C SER A 951 -16.99 19.64 -10.39
N GLY A 952 -15.78 19.10 -10.27
CA GLY A 952 -15.29 18.40 -9.10
C GLY A 952 -14.09 17.51 -9.43
N THR A 953 -13.32 17.14 -8.42
CA THR A 953 -12.36 16.02 -8.53
C THR A 953 -13.07 14.70 -8.90
N SER A 954 -14.36 14.59 -8.58
CA SER A 954 -15.28 13.55 -9.05
C SER A 954 -15.48 13.51 -10.58
N MET A 955 -15.19 14.60 -11.30
CA MET A 955 -15.16 14.65 -12.78
C MET A 955 -13.75 14.49 -13.34
N ALA A 956 -12.71 14.73 -12.53
CA ALA A 956 -11.32 14.50 -12.91
C ALA A 956 -10.93 13.01 -12.86
N ALA A 957 -11.26 12.33 -11.75
CA ALA A 957 -11.02 10.90 -11.55
C ALA A 957 -11.46 10.00 -12.73
N PRO A 958 -12.67 10.16 -13.32
CA PRO A 958 -13.10 9.30 -14.42
C PRO A 958 -12.29 9.45 -15.70
N HIS A 959 -11.64 10.60 -15.96
CA HIS A 959 -10.71 10.71 -17.08
C HIS A 959 -9.51 9.78 -16.88
N VAL A 960 -8.94 9.77 -15.66
CA VAL A 960 -7.81 8.90 -15.31
C VAL A 960 -8.23 7.43 -15.27
N ALA A 961 -9.43 7.11 -14.80
CA ALA A 961 -9.97 5.75 -14.87
C ALA A 961 -10.13 5.27 -16.32
N GLY A 962 -10.55 6.17 -17.23
CA GLY A 962 -10.55 5.90 -18.65
C GLY A 962 -9.13 5.64 -19.20
N VAL A 963 -8.14 6.47 -18.86
CA VAL A 963 -6.74 6.26 -19.27
C VAL A 963 -6.16 4.95 -18.71
N ALA A 964 -6.51 4.59 -17.46
CA ALA A 964 -6.15 3.29 -16.89
C ALA A 964 -6.76 2.12 -17.68
N ALA A 965 -8.01 2.26 -18.13
CA ALA A 965 -8.63 1.29 -19.03
C ALA A 965 -7.95 1.23 -20.41
N LEU A 966 -7.47 2.35 -20.94
CA LEU A 966 -6.66 2.33 -22.18
C LEU A 966 -5.36 1.54 -21.97
N ALA A 967 -4.63 1.77 -20.87
CA ALA A 967 -3.40 1.06 -20.54
C ALA A 967 -3.63 -0.45 -20.41
N LEU A 968 -4.68 -0.85 -19.70
CA LEU A 968 -5.08 -2.24 -19.51
C LEU A 968 -5.56 -2.90 -20.81
N SER A 969 -6.20 -2.15 -21.72
CA SER A 969 -6.57 -2.68 -23.03
C SER A 969 -5.36 -2.87 -23.95
N GLN A 970 -4.31 -2.06 -23.78
CA GLN A 970 -3.04 -2.22 -24.49
C GLN A 970 -2.24 -3.41 -23.97
N ASN A 971 -2.26 -3.63 -22.65
CA ASN A 971 -1.62 -4.76 -21.99
C ASN A 971 -2.46 -5.23 -20.79
N SER A 972 -3.18 -6.34 -21.00
CA SER A 972 -4.08 -6.93 -20.00
C SER A 972 -3.36 -7.54 -18.79
N ALA A 973 -2.03 -7.67 -18.83
CA ALA A 973 -1.24 -8.25 -17.75
C ALA A 973 -0.65 -7.21 -16.78
N LEU A 974 -0.91 -5.91 -16.98
CA LEU A 974 -0.40 -4.88 -16.09
C LEU A 974 -1.02 -5.00 -14.70
N THR A 975 -0.17 -4.97 -13.67
CA THR A 975 -0.62 -4.81 -12.28
C THR A 975 -1.08 -3.38 -12.02
N PRO A 976 -1.90 -3.13 -10.99
CA PRO A 976 -2.31 -1.76 -10.63
C PRO A 976 -1.15 -0.78 -10.45
N ALA A 977 -0.05 -1.22 -9.85
CA ALA A 977 1.16 -0.41 -9.68
C ALA A 977 1.83 -0.09 -11.03
N GLN A 978 1.82 -1.03 -11.99
CA GLN A 978 2.34 -0.79 -13.33
C GLN A 978 1.44 0.16 -14.13
N VAL A 979 0.12 0.09 -13.96
CA VAL A 979 -0.81 1.06 -14.55
C VAL A 979 -0.56 2.46 -13.99
N ALA A 980 -0.42 2.61 -12.67
CA ALA A 980 -0.08 3.88 -12.04
C ALA A 980 1.27 4.44 -12.55
N SER A 981 2.28 3.58 -12.71
CA SER A 981 3.58 3.95 -13.27
C SER A 981 3.51 4.38 -14.74
N ALA A 982 2.71 3.69 -15.57
CA ALA A 982 2.49 4.06 -16.97
C ALA A 982 1.81 5.44 -17.09
N ILE A 983 0.81 5.71 -16.26
CA ILE A 983 0.16 7.03 -16.19
C ILE A 983 1.14 8.10 -15.72
N ALA A 984 1.90 7.83 -14.64
CA ALA A 984 2.85 8.79 -14.08
C ALA A 984 4.00 9.14 -15.02
N SER A 985 4.51 8.17 -15.78
CA SER A 985 5.64 8.35 -16.72
C SER A 985 5.23 9.01 -18.03
N SER A 986 3.97 8.87 -18.44
CA SER A 986 3.44 9.51 -19.66
C SER A 986 2.86 10.91 -19.41
N ALA A 987 2.42 11.18 -18.17
CA ALA A 987 1.84 12.44 -17.76
C ALA A 987 2.70 13.65 -18.14
N THR A 988 2.03 14.70 -18.60
CA THR A 988 2.69 15.97 -18.92
C THR A 988 3.13 16.64 -17.63
N ARG A 989 4.43 16.89 -17.50
CA ARG A 989 5.01 17.52 -16.32
C ARG A 989 4.92 19.04 -16.40
N ASN A 990 4.77 19.69 -15.26
CA ASN A 990 4.85 21.14 -15.11
C ASN A 990 3.83 21.95 -15.94
N ALA A 991 2.75 21.32 -16.40
CA ALA A 991 1.68 21.98 -17.14
C ALA A 991 0.68 22.70 -16.22
N VAL A 992 0.49 22.20 -14.99
CA VAL A 992 -0.54 22.74 -14.09
C VAL A 992 -0.04 23.99 -13.38
N THR A 993 -0.77 25.09 -13.50
CA THR A 993 -0.51 26.33 -12.77
C THR A 993 -1.10 26.23 -11.36
N ASN A 994 -0.33 26.64 -10.35
CA ASN A 994 -0.69 26.56 -8.93
C ASN A 994 -1.12 25.15 -8.45
N PRO A 995 -0.30 24.10 -8.66
CA PRO A 995 -0.66 22.71 -8.30
C PRO A 995 -0.89 22.50 -6.79
N GLY A 996 -0.60 23.49 -5.96
CA GLY A 996 -0.73 23.41 -4.50
C GLY A 996 0.51 22.77 -3.86
N THR A 997 0.84 23.22 -2.66
CA THR A 997 2.08 22.85 -1.98
C THR A 997 2.18 21.34 -1.77
N GLY A 998 3.27 20.73 -2.23
CA GLY A 998 3.54 19.30 -2.07
C GLY A 998 2.88 18.39 -3.11
N SER A 999 2.07 18.92 -4.03
CA SER A 999 1.53 18.14 -5.15
C SER A 999 2.60 17.88 -6.20
N LEU A 1000 2.56 16.70 -6.82
CA LEU A 1000 3.29 16.44 -8.06
C LEU A 1000 2.61 17.18 -9.21
N ASN A 1001 3.36 17.99 -9.97
CA ASN A 1001 2.82 18.69 -11.13
C ASN A 1001 2.80 17.78 -12.36
N ARG A 1002 1.83 16.87 -12.38
CA ARG A 1002 1.60 15.89 -13.45
C ARG A 1002 0.17 16.02 -13.95
N LEU A 1003 0.00 16.21 -15.24
CA LEU A 1003 -1.31 16.24 -15.90
C LEU A 1003 -1.46 14.99 -16.77
N VAL A 1004 -2.57 14.27 -16.60
CA VAL A 1004 -2.80 12.97 -17.27
C VAL A 1004 -2.65 13.09 -18.79
N TYR A 1005 -2.08 12.06 -19.42
CA TYR A 1005 -1.88 11.99 -20.86
C TYR A 1005 -2.38 10.64 -21.42
N SER A 1006 -3.41 10.64 -22.25
CA SER A 1006 -4.16 9.43 -22.63
C SER A 1006 -3.49 8.55 -23.67
N LEU A 1007 -2.52 9.07 -24.44
CA LEU A 1007 -1.77 8.26 -25.42
C LEU A 1007 -0.70 7.37 -24.77
N LEU A 1008 -0.47 7.53 -23.45
CA LEU A 1008 0.43 6.68 -22.66
C LEU A 1008 1.87 6.58 -23.21
N THR A 1009 2.30 7.56 -24.00
CA THR A 1009 3.69 7.65 -24.48
C THR A 1009 4.55 8.34 -23.43
N PRO A 1010 5.73 7.79 -23.07
CA PRO A 1010 6.67 8.45 -22.19
C PRO A 1010 7.04 9.85 -22.70
N VAL A 1011 7.26 10.78 -21.78
CA VAL A 1011 7.78 12.10 -22.15
C VAL A 1011 9.17 11.92 -22.79
N PRO A 1012 9.42 12.41 -24.03
CA PRO A 1012 10.76 12.35 -24.63
C PRO A 1012 11.77 13.07 -23.72
N ASN A 1013 12.90 12.41 -23.44
CA ASN A 1013 13.89 12.86 -22.46
C ASN A 1013 14.31 14.33 -22.65
N ALA A 1014 14.06 15.15 -21.64
CA ALA A 1014 14.95 16.25 -21.30
C ALA A 1014 15.78 15.77 -20.10
N ASP A 1015 17.04 15.45 -20.35
CA ASP A 1015 18.07 15.47 -19.31
C ASP A 1015 18.12 16.90 -18.75
N ASP A 1016 17.36 17.18 -17.69
CA ASP A 1016 17.51 18.33 -16.77
C ASP A 1016 16.35 18.31 -15.75
N ASP A 1017 16.61 17.84 -14.53
CA ASP A 1017 15.76 18.15 -13.37
C ASP A 1017 16.63 18.16 -12.09
N ALA A 1018 17.41 19.24 -11.96
CA ALA A 1018 17.58 19.87 -10.65
C ALA A 1018 16.28 20.66 -10.33
N PRO A 1019 15.87 20.79 -9.06
CA PRO A 1019 14.70 21.57 -8.70
C PRO A 1019 14.91 23.03 -9.11
N THR A 1020 14.06 23.55 -10.00
CA THR A 1020 14.23 24.90 -10.55
C THR A 1020 13.91 25.95 -9.50
N THR A 1021 14.96 26.65 -9.06
CA THR A 1021 14.92 27.95 -8.40
C THR A 1021 14.56 29.03 -9.43
N THR A 1022 13.60 29.88 -9.11
CA THR A 1022 13.28 31.05 -9.93
C THR A 1022 14.27 32.18 -9.61
N THR A 1023 15.34 32.31 -10.39
CA THR A 1023 16.17 33.52 -10.43
C THR A 1023 15.80 34.36 -11.65
N THR A 1024 15.27 35.55 -11.39
CA THR A 1024 15.11 36.62 -12.39
C THR A 1024 16.45 37.32 -12.57
N SER A 1025 16.99 37.38 -13.78
CA SER A 1025 18.13 38.24 -14.12
C SER A 1025 17.74 39.20 -15.24
N THR A 1026 17.77 40.50 -14.93
CA THR A 1026 17.85 41.58 -15.91
C THR A 1026 19.31 41.93 -16.17
N THR A 1027 19.61 42.13 -17.44
CA THR A 1027 20.92 42.30 -18.07
C THR A 1027 21.60 43.62 -17.68
N SER A 1028 22.93 43.59 -17.52
CA SER A 1028 23.78 44.73 -17.85
C SER A 1028 25.06 44.26 -18.56
N THR A 1029 25.23 44.79 -19.76
CA THR A 1029 26.34 44.64 -20.70
C THR A 1029 27.62 45.27 -20.17
N THR A 1030 28.76 44.59 -20.29
CA THR A 1030 29.97 45.18 -20.90
C THR A 1030 30.88 44.07 -21.49
N SER A 1031 31.27 44.33 -22.73
CA SER A 1031 32.28 43.69 -23.60
C SER A 1031 33.59 43.30 -22.90
N THR A 1032 34.41 42.34 -23.37
CA THR A 1032 35.03 42.32 -24.72
C THR A 1032 35.69 40.95 -25.03
N THR A 1033 35.44 40.45 -26.24
CA THR A 1033 36.34 39.76 -27.21
C THR A 1033 37.19 38.57 -26.77
N SER A 1034 36.88 37.38 -27.32
CA SER A 1034 37.58 36.72 -28.45
C SER A 1034 38.64 35.74 -27.94
N THR A 1035 38.79 34.49 -28.40
CA THR A 1035 38.47 33.88 -29.70
C THR A 1035 38.62 32.37 -29.56
N THR A 1036 37.69 31.63 -30.17
CA THR A 1036 37.83 30.37 -30.91
C THR A 1036 39.05 29.45 -30.69
N SER A 1037 38.70 28.16 -30.51
CA SER A 1037 39.06 27.03 -31.39
C SER A 1037 39.81 25.85 -30.76
N SER A 1038 39.03 24.77 -30.66
CA SER A 1038 39.24 23.45 -31.27
C SER A 1038 40.39 22.54 -30.80
N THR A 1039 39.93 21.32 -30.48
CA THR A 1039 40.51 19.98 -30.74
C THR A 1039 41.60 19.45 -29.81
N THR A 1040 41.25 18.32 -29.15
CA THR A 1040 41.99 17.04 -29.01
C THR A 1040 43.53 17.12 -28.97
N THR A 1041 44.24 16.44 -28.07
CA THR A 1041 44.37 14.97 -27.99
C THR A 1041 45.31 14.62 -26.81
N THR A 1042 45.06 13.49 -26.14
CA THR A 1042 46.02 12.52 -25.54
C THR A 1042 47.31 12.94 -24.80
N VAL A 1043 47.42 12.45 -23.56
CA VAL A 1043 48.66 12.03 -22.83
C VAL A 1043 49.23 10.78 -23.56
N PRO A 1044 50.55 10.47 -23.69
CA PRO A 1044 51.53 10.38 -22.58
C PRO A 1044 53.03 10.62 -22.92
N SER A 1045 53.90 10.73 -21.89
CA SER A 1045 55.24 10.07 -21.81
C SER A 1045 56.23 10.75 -20.84
N GLY A 1046 56.86 9.90 -19.99
CA GLY A 1046 58.25 10.02 -19.50
C GLY A 1046 58.37 10.71 -18.14
N GLY A 1047 59.04 10.18 -17.11
CA GLY A 1047 60.09 9.17 -16.92
C GLY A 1047 60.84 9.62 -15.63
N GLY A 1048 61.58 8.87 -14.82
CA GLY A 1048 62.09 7.51 -14.77
C GLY A 1048 63.11 7.42 -13.61
N GLY A 1049 63.57 6.21 -13.30
CA GLY A 1049 64.79 5.91 -12.51
C GLY A 1049 64.57 5.59 -11.02
N GLY A 1050 65.17 4.55 -10.42
CA GLY A 1050 66.13 3.54 -10.87
C GLY A 1050 66.70 2.75 -9.66
N GLY A 1051 67.23 1.54 -9.93
CA GLY A 1051 68.18 0.74 -9.10
C GLY A 1051 67.63 0.13 -7.79
N GLY A 1052 67.98 -1.07 -7.32
CA GLY A 1052 68.94 -2.10 -7.72
C GLY A 1052 69.47 -2.84 -6.47
N GLY A 1053 69.36 -4.19 -6.42
CA GLY A 1053 70.08 -5.17 -5.55
C GLY A 1053 69.80 -5.13 -4.02
N GLY A 1054 69.75 -6.20 -3.23
CA GLY A 1054 70.04 -7.63 -3.38
C GLY A 1054 70.62 -8.18 -2.05
N GLY A 1055 69.93 -9.14 -1.40
CA GLY A 1055 70.38 -10.00 -0.26
C GLY A 1055 70.55 -9.30 1.11
N GLY A 1056 70.29 -9.86 2.30
CA GLY A 1056 69.95 -11.19 2.76
C GLY A 1056 70.52 -11.39 4.19
N GLY A 1057 69.66 -11.69 5.19
CA GLY A 1057 69.98 -12.55 6.36
C GLY A 1057 70.59 -11.97 7.65
N GLY A 1058 69.92 -12.27 8.78
CA GLY A 1058 70.48 -12.52 10.13
C GLY A 1058 70.50 -11.31 11.09
N SER A 1059 69.66 -11.19 12.15
CA SER A 1059 69.38 -12.01 13.36
C SER A 1059 70.26 -11.69 14.58
N GLY A 1060 69.61 -11.28 15.68
CA GLY A 1060 70.10 -11.32 17.08
C GLY A 1060 70.88 -10.09 17.53
N GLY A 1061 70.68 -9.47 18.70
CA GLY A 1061 69.90 -9.81 19.89
C GLY A 1061 70.67 -9.30 21.13
N GLY A 1062 69.96 -8.74 22.12
CA GLY A 1062 70.36 -8.82 23.53
C GLY A 1062 70.81 -7.54 24.27
N GLY A 1063 70.12 -7.27 25.39
CA GLY A 1063 70.69 -6.73 26.64
C GLY A 1063 70.31 -5.29 26.99
N SER A 1064 69.24 -5.06 27.76
CA SER A 1064 69.20 -4.93 29.25
C SER A 1064 69.86 -3.64 29.77
N GLY A 1065 69.26 -2.79 30.61
CA GLY A 1065 68.00 -2.81 31.36
C GLY A 1065 68.00 -1.65 32.38
N GLY A 1066 66.82 -1.32 32.93
CA GLY A 1066 66.60 -0.50 34.15
C GLY A 1066 66.91 1.00 34.02
N GLY A 1067 66.11 1.94 34.51
CA GLY A 1067 64.93 1.94 35.36
C GLY A 1067 64.81 3.34 35.98
N GLY A 1068 63.58 3.77 36.28
CA GLY A 1068 63.31 4.77 37.33
C GLY A 1068 62.95 6.20 36.91
N GLY A 1069 61.66 6.52 37.05
CA GLY A 1069 61.20 7.63 37.91
C GLY A 1069 60.82 8.95 37.24
N GLY A 1070 59.52 9.22 37.18
CA GLY A 1070 58.89 10.50 36.83
C GLY A 1070 57.43 10.33 36.45
#